data_AF-A0A956D1N8-F1
#
_entry.id   AF-A0A956D1N8-F1
#
_cell.length_a   1.000
_cell.length_b   1.000
_cell.length_c   1.000
_cell.angle_alpha   90.00
_cell.angle_beta   90.00
_cell.angle_gamma   90.00
#
_symmetry.space_group_name_H-M   'P 1'
#
loop_
_entity.id
_entity.type
_entity.pdbx_description
1 polymer ?
#
loop_
_entity_poly.entity_id
_entity_poly.type
_entity_poly.pdbx_seq_one_letter_code
_entity_poly.pdbx_strand_id
1 'polypeptide(L)'
;MRSRGVPVLVLALVSCGTPSAPDAGVDASSAEDLVFEATPDPAELETCTDAPPPAGVARAKHVTCGRELASGALAMGRLGDIVLENARARFLVRTGAGAASTIGAPAGGVIDATLGDGPDLLKELFPLFDLVSMGPTAIEIVDAGGDDEARVRVLFADASIGLVETVLPGVGRAVRLRGQLDYVLRADAAALDVELTLTTETSLGRSGAAVGLLALLGGGEHFAPGYGVLDDEHLGGPGRAVIVERPEGALAVAFFGEEVGITHIETIQMIRGARVSLARGVGTTLRARLALGETAAEAASQVLDGAPLTIAGMAGDSVLVARADGTPWLRTRIGDDGEVTLPAPDDPGATMTAGHGPFFESEPMPLGPSLAPMPSGTLVVAATVEGAPPDTPVRVTIERDGVEVARIAAFGERAIRLPPATYRVTVSHGLEHDAHVEDVALADGATERLAPVLARVLDTDGWVSVDLHLHSDLSTDSVHPVEDAVRLLAAEGVQAAAATDHDYVTDYARIGALAGVDLALVAGVEVSTTTFGHINGYPLVARPDQTAAGAPAWFDMSPADVFDALREAGDPSLGGALVQINHPRLGDASFFGARRLDREAGTLLAPEDLGFEILEVWNGYTRGGNEDSFLDYLALLAAGHRFTMVGNSDSHVPDRPPGSPRSFVRVADEASFDWAELRAGLARGEVVVAAGIFVTAELAGPAVGDSVPVHVRVQAPPWASVDRLRVYAGREATVDRAIAAGADEVVDVPLRGASFVVVRVDGGPAPTPIQHFEPMGVTHPLWL
;
A
#
# COMPACT_ATOMS: atom_id res chain seq x y z
N MET A 1 7.46 10.43 8.35
CA MET A 1 6.65 9.54 9.20
C MET A 1 7.56 8.50 9.82
N ARG A 2 7.25 8.00 11.02
CA ARG A 2 7.92 6.84 11.63
C ARG A 2 7.10 5.62 11.19
N SER A 3 7.72 4.48 10.84
CA SER A 3 7.01 3.20 10.65
C SER A 3 6.25 2.87 11.94
N ARG A 4 4.99 3.29 11.99
CA ARG A 4 4.15 3.27 13.20
C ARG A 4 3.07 2.21 13.09
N GLY A 5 2.86 1.62 11.91
CA GLY A 5 1.72 0.77 11.56
C GLY A 5 1.34 -0.19 12.67
N VAL A 6 2.19 -1.15 13.02
CA VAL A 6 1.78 -2.23 13.94
C VAL A 6 1.78 -1.81 15.43
N PRO A 7 2.83 -1.17 16.01
CA PRO A 7 2.81 -0.82 17.42
C PRO A 7 1.85 0.34 17.74
N VAL A 8 1.65 1.29 16.81
CA VAL A 8 0.71 2.40 17.01
C VAL A 8 -0.72 1.97 16.76
N LEU A 9 -1.00 1.05 15.85
CA LEU A 9 -2.30 0.37 15.80
C LEU A 9 -2.55 -0.26 17.17
N VAL A 10 -1.66 -1.10 17.66
CA VAL A 10 -1.83 -1.77 18.96
C VAL A 10 -1.94 -0.80 20.16
N LEU A 11 -1.17 0.30 20.21
CA LEU A 11 -1.30 1.32 21.27
C LEU A 11 -2.55 2.21 21.12
N ALA A 12 -2.93 2.60 19.90
CA ALA A 12 -4.16 3.36 19.64
C ALA A 12 -5.40 2.52 19.98
N LEU A 13 -5.34 1.21 19.68
CA LEU A 13 -6.36 0.23 20.02
C LEU A 13 -6.56 0.09 21.55
N VAL A 14 -5.54 0.38 22.37
CA VAL A 14 -5.60 0.35 23.85
C VAL A 14 -5.88 1.73 24.48
N SER A 15 -5.48 2.83 23.82
CA SER A 15 -5.41 4.18 24.40
C SER A 15 -6.75 4.95 24.47
N CYS A 16 -7.80 4.54 23.75
CA CYS A 16 -9.11 5.20 23.85
C CYS A 16 -9.96 4.56 24.95
N GLY A 17 -9.64 4.87 26.21
CA GLY A 17 -10.50 4.54 27.35
C GLY A 17 -11.76 5.40 27.35
N THR A 18 -12.92 4.81 27.06
CA THR A 18 -14.24 5.40 27.38
C THR A 18 -14.75 4.87 28.72
N PRO A 19 -15.65 5.61 29.40
CA PRO A 19 -16.02 5.31 30.78
C PRO A 19 -16.68 3.94 30.92
N SER A 20 -16.40 3.27 32.02
CA SER A 20 -17.13 2.07 32.46
C SER A 20 -18.64 2.33 32.47
N ALA A 21 -19.42 1.46 31.83
CA ALA A 21 -20.87 1.46 31.97
C ALA A 21 -21.26 1.30 33.46
N PRO A 22 -22.29 2.00 33.96
CA PRO A 22 -22.74 1.84 35.33
C PRO A 22 -23.26 0.41 35.56
N ASP A 23 -22.75 -0.21 36.62
CA ASP A 23 -23.14 -1.53 37.10
C ASP A 23 -24.62 -1.52 37.55
N ALA A 24 -25.52 -1.95 36.67
CA ALA A 24 -26.91 -2.25 37.02
C ALA A 24 -27.07 -3.76 37.09
N GLY A 25 -26.95 -4.30 38.31
CA GLY A 25 -27.08 -5.73 38.59
C GLY A 25 -28.49 -6.24 38.25
N VAL A 26 -28.55 -7.20 37.33
CA VAL A 26 -29.73 -8.04 37.09
C VAL A 26 -29.30 -9.49 37.15
N ASP A 27 -30.06 -10.29 37.89
CA ASP A 27 -29.83 -11.73 38.14
C ASP A 27 -30.07 -12.54 36.84
N ALA A 28 -29.00 -13.02 36.20
CA ALA A 28 -29.03 -13.71 34.90
C ALA A 28 -28.92 -15.25 35.01
N SER A 29 -29.39 -15.83 36.12
CA SER A 29 -29.21 -17.26 36.41
C SER A 29 -30.23 -18.21 35.77
N SER A 30 -31.11 -17.76 34.85
CA SER A 30 -32.19 -18.59 34.29
C SER A 30 -32.56 -18.40 32.81
N ALA A 31 -31.78 -17.65 32.02
CA ALA A 31 -32.07 -17.50 30.58
C ALA A 31 -31.70 -18.78 29.80
N GLU A 32 -32.59 -19.26 28.92
CA GLU A 32 -32.27 -20.32 27.96
C GLU A 32 -31.15 -19.86 27.01
N ASP A 33 -30.28 -20.78 26.61
CA ASP A 33 -29.18 -20.46 25.71
C ASP A 33 -29.72 -20.14 24.32
N LEU A 34 -29.42 -18.95 23.81
CA LEU A 34 -29.74 -18.54 22.43
C LEU A 34 -29.00 -19.46 21.45
N VAL A 35 -29.68 -20.12 20.53
CA VAL A 35 -29.05 -21.02 19.55
C VAL A 35 -28.96 -20.31 18.21
N PHE A 36 -27.78 -20.38 17.58
CA PHE A 36 -27.55 -19.88 16.22
C PHE A 36 -27.44 -21.06 15.28
N GLU A 37 -28.15 -21.01 14.15
CA GLU A 37 -28.16 -22.06 13.14
C GLU A 37 -27.94 -21.45 11.74
N ALA A 38 -27.24 -22.20 10.90
CA ALA A 38 -27.02 -21.92 9.49
C ALA A 38 -27.30 -23.22 8.73
N THR A 39 -28.37 -23.22 7.95
CA THR A 39 -28.74 -24.36 7.09
C THR A 39 -28.54 -23.91 5.65
N PRO A 40 -27.74 -24.62 4.84
CA PRO A 40 -27.54 -24.28 3.44
C PRO A 40 -28.87 -24.29 2.68
N ASP A 41 -29.08 -23.30 1.82
CA ASP A 41 -30.22 -23.25 0.92
C ASP A 41 -30.03 -24.24 -0.24
N PRO A 42 -30.90 -25.27 -0.39
CA PRO A 42 -30.81 -26.20 -1.51
C PRO A 42 -31.09 -25.56 -2.88
N ALA A 43 -31.54 -24.32 -2.94
CA ALA A 43 -31.76 -23.58 -4.18
C ALA A 43 -30.49 -22.93 -4.76
N GLU A 44 -29.32 -23.09 -4.12
CA GLU A 44 -28.05 -22.58 -4.63
C GLU A 44 -27.75 -23.08 -6.05
N LEU A 45 -27.26 -22.18 -6.90
CA LEU A 45 -26.81 -22.51 -8.25
C LEU A 45 -25.37 -23.01 -8.27
N GLU A 46 -25.17 -24.28 -8.64
CA GLU A 46 -23.83 -24.92 -8.68
C GLU A 46 -23.05 -24.71 -9.99
N THR A 47 -23.61 -24.02 -10.98
CA THR A 47 -22.98 -23.85 -12.31
C THR A 47 -22.53 -22.43 -12.57
N CYS A 48 -21.39 -22.27 -13.25
CA CYS A 48 -20.88 -20.97 -13.70
C CYS A 48 -21.94 -20.17 -14.46
N THR A 49 -22.05 -18.88 -14.13
CA THR A 49 -22.92 -17.94 -14.82
C THR A 49 -22.14 -17.05 -15.78
N ASP A 50 -22.79 -16.64 -16.86
CA ASP A 50 -22.19 -15.78 -17.89
C ASP A 50 -22.57 -14.31 -17.71
N ALA A 51 -23.45 -13.99 -16.76
CA ALA A 51 -23.95 -12.64 -16.50
C ALA A 51 -24.47 -12.49 -15.06
N PRO A 52 -24.44 -11.25 -14.52
CA PRO A 52 -25.10 -10.93 -13.26
C PRO A 52 -26.62 -11.19 -13.34
N PRO A 53 -27.31 -11.29 -12.20
CA PRO A 53 -28.77 -11.40 -12.17
C PRO A 53 -29.46 -10.23 -12.88
N PRO A 54 -30.64 -10.44 -13.49
CA PRO A 54 -31.44 -9.35 -14.03
C PRO A 54 -31.93 -8.42 -12.92
N ALA A 55 -32.40 -7.23 -13.30
CA ALA A 55 -33.03 -6.30 -12.37
C ALA A 55 -34.19 -6.95 -11.62
N GLY A 56 -34.34 -6.60 -10.35
CA GLY A 56 -35.29 -7.20 -9.41
C GLY A 56 -34.85 -8.55 -8.86
N VAL A 57 -33.62 -9.00 -9.09
CA VAL A 57 -33.12 -10.30 -8.58
C VAL A 57 -31.80 -10.12 -7.85
N ALA A 58 -31.68 -10.74 -6.67
CA ALA A 58 -30.41 -10.96 -5.97
C ALA A 58 -30.04 -12.45 -6.00
N ARG A 59 -28.74 -12.76 -5.91
CA ARG A 59 -28.21 -14.12 -5.90
C ARG A 59 -27.04 -14.24 -4.94
N ALA A 60 -26.99 -15.34 -4.19
CA ALA A 60 -25.79 -15.81 -3.52
C ALA A 60 -25.43 -17.20 -4.03
N LYS A 61 -24.16 -17.43 -4.33
CA LYS A 61 -23.63 -18.76 -4.69
C LYS A 61 -22.12 -18.85 -4.44
N HIS A 62 -21.61 -20.07 -4.33
CA HIS A 62 -20.17 -20.30 -4.39
C HIS A 62 -19.65 -20.00 -5.79
N VAL A 63 -18.51 -19.32 -5.87
CA VAL A 63 -17.80 -19.02 -7.11
C VAL A 63 -17.30 -20.31 -7.73
N THR A 64 -17.69 -20.54 -8.98
CA THR A 64 -17.39 -21.76 -9.73
C THR A 64 -16.49 -21.51 -10.95
N CYS A 65 -16.32 -20.26 -11.36
CA CYS A 65 -15.46 -19.87 -12.47
C CYS A 65 -14.96 -18.43 -12.33
N GLY A 66 -13.88 -18.08 -13.04
CA GLY A 66 -13.26 -16.75 -12.95
C GLY A 66 -14.14 -15.58 -13.44
N ARG A 67 -15.23 -15.83 -14.18
CA ARG A 67 -16.16 -14.76 -14.62
C ARG A 67 -17.03 -14.22 -13.50
N GLU A 68 -17.17 -14.99 -12.41
CA GLU A 68 -17.95 -14.62 -11.22
C GLU A 68 -17.12 -13.82 -10.21
N LEU A 69 -15.82 -13.69 -10.44
CA LEU A 69 -14.89 -12.94 -9.60
C LEU A 69 -14.96 -11.44 -9.90
N ALA A 70 -14.55 -10.64 -8.92
CA ALA A 70 -14.28 -9.23 -9.13
C ALA A 70 -13.06 -9.02 -10.06
N SER A 71 -12.93 -7.80 -10.59
CA SER A 71 -11.82 -7.39 -11.44
C SER A 71 -11.07 -6.20 -10.85
N GLY A 72 -9.97 -5.79 -11.46
CA GLY A 72 -9.16 -4.66 -10.97
C GLY A 72 -8.05 -5.09 -10.01
N ALA A 73 -7.18 -4.14 -9.69
CA ALA A 73 -5.92 -4.44 -9.03
C ALA A 73 -6.06 -5.00 -7.60
N LEU A 74 -7.09 -4.57 -6.87
CA LEU A 74 -7.37 -5.00 -5.50
C LEU A 74 -8.10 -6.33 -5.41
N ALA A 75 -8.59 -6.87 -6.53
CA ALA A 75 -9.44 -8.06 -6.50
C ALA A 75 -8.71 -9.30 -5.95
N MET A 76 -9.30 -9.94 -4.93
CA MET A 76 -8.71 -11.05 -4.18
C MET A 76 -9.53 -12.34 -4.16
N GLY A 77 -10.75 -12.31 -4.71
CA GLY A 77 -11.62 -13.47 -4.77
C GLY A 77 -11.01 -14.68 -5.48
N ARG A 78 -11.41 -15.88 -5.03
CA ARG A 78 -11.04 -17.16 -5.65
C ARG A 78 -12.24 -18.07 -5.86
N LEU A 79 -12.00 -19.17 -6.59
CA LEU A 79 -12.98 -20.26 -6.66
C LEU A 79 -13.30 -20.80 -5.26
N GLY A 80 -14.58 -21.05 -5.01
CA GLY A 80 -15.09 -21.50 -3.72
C GLY A 80 -15.42 -20.38 -2.73
N ASP A 81 -15.01 -19.13 -2.95
CA ASP A 81 -15.55 -18.01 -2.18
C ASP A 81 -17.03 -17.77 -2.52
N ILE A 82 -17.77 -17.06 -1.67
CA ILE A 82 -19.20 -16.83 -1.92
C ILE A 82 -19.37 -15.46 -2.55
N VAL A 83 -20.07 -15.40 -3.68
CA VAL A 83 -20.48 -14.15 -4.32
C VAL A 83 -21.92 -13.84 -3.96
N LEU A 84 -22.19 -12.63 -3.47
CA LEU A 84 -23.52 -12.02 -3.45
C LEU A 84 -23.59 -10.97 -4.57
N GLU A 85 -24.51 -11.11 -5.50
CA GLU A 85 -24.65 -10.18 -6.63
C GLU A 85 -26.10 -9.91 -7.03
N ASN A 86 -26.31 -8.77 -7.67
CA ASN A 86 -27.55 -8.38 -8.34
C ASN A 86 -27.20 -7.59 -9.62
N ALA A 87 -28.17 -6.94 -10.26
CA ALA A 87 -27.94 -6.16 -11.46
C ALA A 87 -27.04 -4.92 -11.27
N ARG A 88 -26.76 -4.52 -10.02
CA ARG A 88 -26.07 -3.27 -9.66
C ARG A 88 -24.75 -3.45 -8.95
N ALA A 89 -24.59 -4.51 -8.15
CA ALA A 89 -23.44 -4.68 -7.28
C ALA A 89 -23.09 -6.15 -7.09
N ARG A 90 -21.82 -6.38 -6.77
CA ARG A 90 -21.26 -7.68 -6.40
C ARG A 90 -20.36 -7.52 -5.18
N PHE A 91 -20.49 -8.46 -4.24
CA PHE A 91 -19.68 -8.56 -3.04
C PHE A 91 -19.17 -9.99 -2.88
N LEU A 92 -17.90 -10.18 -2.54
CA LEU A 92 -17.34 -11.51 -2.29
C LEU A 92 -17.02 -11.70 -0.81
N VAL A 93 -17.41 -12.85 -0.27
CA VAL A 93 -17.13 -13.27 1.11
C VAL A 93 -16.10 -14.38 1.09
N ARG A 94 -15.00 -14.19 1.82
CA ARG A 94 -13.89 -15.14 1.92
C ARG A 94 -14.32 -16.40 2.66
N THR A 95 -14.12 -17.54 2.03
CA THR A 95 -14.33 -18.87 2.63
C THR A 95 -13.00 -19.53 3.02
N GLY A 96 -13.07 -20.61 3.78
CA GLY A 96 -11.91 -21.40 4.21
C GLY A 96 -11.48 -21.09 5.64
N ALA A 97 -10.19 -21.28 5.93
CA ALA A 97 -9.67 -21.19 7.29
C ALA A 97 -9.19 -19.79 7.69
N GLY A 98 -8.78 -18.95 6.74
CA GLY A 98 -8.15 -17.66 7.01
C GLY A 98 -8.59 -16.54 6.06
N ALA A 99 -8.35 -15.32 6.52
CA ALA A 99 -8.58 -14.07 5.81
C ALA A 99 -7.86 -14.02 4.45
N ALA A 100 -8.25 -13.08 3.59
CA ALA A 100 -7.62 -12.89 2.29
C ALA A 100 -6.31 -12.11 2.40
N SER A 101 -6.25 -11.02 3.16
CA SER A 101 -5.04 -10.18 3.25
C SER A 101 -4.41 -10.17 4.64
N THR A 102 -5.21 -10.28 5.71
CA THR A 102 -4.68 -10.14 7.07
C THR A 102 -4.10 -11.45 7.61
N ILE A 103 -2.78 -11.55 7.75
CA ILE A 103 -2.13 -12.75 8.34
C ILE A 103 -2.62 -13.05 9.76
N GLY A 104 -2.94 -14.32 10.01
CA GLY A 104 -3.44 -14.78 11.31
C GLY A 104 -4.88 -14.36 11.64
N ALA A 105 -5.61 -13.71 10.74
CA ALA A 105 -7.04 -13.48 10.87
C ALA A 105 -7.86 -14.62 10.23
N PRO A 106 -9.04 -14.95 10.78
CA PRO A 106 -9.93 -15.96 10.23
C PRO A 106 -10.66 -15.50 8.97
N ALA A 107 -11.22 -16.45 8.21
CA ALA A 107 -12.08 -16.18 7.07
C ALA A 107 -13.44 -15.58 7.48
N GLY A 108 -14.31 -15.32 6.49
CA GLY A 108 -15.68 -14.85 6.70
C GLY A 108 -15.85 -13.35 6.53
N GLY A 109 -14.79 -12.60 6.22
CA GLY A 109 -14.88 -11.18 5.84
C GLY A 109 -15.29 -10.96 4.37
N VAL A 110 -15.67 -9.73 4.05
CA VAL A 110 -15.91 -9.28 2.66
C VAL A 110 -14.58 -8.83 2.07
N ILE A 111 -14.24 -9.33 0.89
CA ILE A 111 -12.91 -9.14 0.29
C ILE A 111 -12.93 -8.48 -1.09
N ASP A 112 -14.11 -8.34 -1.68
CA ASP A 112 -14.30 -7.56 -2.89
C ASP A 112 -15.66 -6.86 -2.84
N ALA A 113 -15.74 -5.66 -3.38
CA ALA A 113 -16.96 -4.87 -3.55
C ALA A 113 -16.91 -4.10 -4.89
N THR A 114 -17.72 -4.51 -5.86
CA THR A 114 -17.78 -3.90 -7.20
C THR A 114 -19.15 -3.34 -7.52
N LEU A 115 -19.17 -2.16 -8.13
CA LEU A 115 -20.38 -1.58 -8.75
C LEU A 115 -20.47 -2.07 -10.19
N GLY A 116 -21.51 -2.83 -10.52
CA GLY A 116 -21.63 -3.53 -11.81
C GLY A 116 -20.38 -4.37 -12.09
N ASP A 117 -19.84 -4.20 -13.30
CA ASP A 117 -18.60 -4.84 -13.76
C ASP A 117 -17.34 -3.97 -13.52
N GLY A 118 -17.45 -2.93 -12.67
CA GLY A 118 -16.34 -2.07 -12.29
C GLY A 118 -15.23 -2.80 -11.51
N PRO A 119 -14.10 -2.13 -11.24
CA PRO A 119 -13.03 -2.69 -10.44
C PRO A 119 -13.44 -2.80 -8.96
N ASP A 120 -12.73 -3.65 -8.24
CA ASP A 120 -12.83 -3.74 -6.79
C ASP A 120 -12.33 -2.47 -6.08
N LEU A 121 -13.03 -2.11 -5.01
CA LEU A 121 -12.79 -0.93 -4.17
C LEU A 121 -12.45 -1.29 -2.71
N LEU A 122 -12.41 -2.58 -2.36
CA LEU A 122 -12.28 -3.05 -0.98
C LEU A 122 -11.19 -4.11 -0.89
N LYS A 123 -10.18 -3.92 -0.03
CA LYS A 123 -9.25 -5.01 0.28
C LYS A 123 -9.95 -6.07 1.12
N GLU A 124 -10.32 -5.70 2.35
CA GLU A 124 -10.89 -6.65 3.29
C GLU A 124 -11.66 -5.94 4.38
N LEU A 125 -12.82 -6.47 4.73
CA LEU A 125 -13.65 -6.00 5.83
C LEU A 125 -14.09 -7.17 6.69
N PHE A 126 -13.82 -7.09 7.99
CA PHE A 126 -14.34 -8.05 8.96
C PHE A 126 -14.77 -7.36 10.26
N PRO A 127 -15.78 -7.91 10.95
CA PRO A 127 -16.19 -7.42 12.25
C PRO A 127 -15.13 -7.75 13.33
N LEU A 128 -15.03 -6.86 14.31
CA LEU A 128 -14.14 -6.99 15.46
C LEU A 128 -14.88 -6.78 16.78
N PHE A 129 -14.38 -7.45 17.83
CA PHE A 129 -14.84 -7.28 19.20
C PHE A 129 -13.66 -7.06 20.14
N ASP A 130 -13.51 -5.90 20.76
CA ASP A 130 -12.40 -5.61 21.70
C ASP A 130 -11.03 -6.13 21.18
N LEU A 131 -10.78 -6.04 19.85
CA LEU A 131 -9.58 -6.51 19.13
C LEU A 131 -9.42 -8.03 18.95
N VAL A 132 -10.44 -8.78 19.34
CA VAL A 132 -10.60 -10.22 19.10
C VAL A 132 -11.35 -10.40 17.79
N SER A 133 -10.90 -11.36 16.97
CA SER A 133 -11.57 -11.70 15.73
C SER A 133 -12.65 -12.76 15.94
N MET A 134 -13.51 -12.89 14.95
CA MET A 134 -14.67 -13.76 14.98
C MET A 134 -14.37 -14.97 14.11
N GLY A 135 -13.89 -16.04 14.74
CA GLY A 135 -13.53 -17.28 14.04
C GLY A 135 -14.79 -17.96 13.52
N PRO A 136 -14.96 -18.11 12.18
CA PRO A 136 -16.13 -18.73 11.62
C PRO A 136 -16.15 -20.21 11.98
N THR A 137 -17.30 -20.66 12.47
CA THR A 137 -17.62 -22.07 12.71
C THR A 137 -18.46 -22.65 11.57
N ALA A 138 -19.15 -21.79 10.83
CA ALA A 138 -19.85 -22.10 9.59
C ALA A 138 -19.95 -20.82 8.74
N ILE A 139 -19.87 -20.95 7.42
CA ILE A 139 -20.12 -19.89 6.45
C ILE A 139 -21.06 -20.50 5.42
N GLU A 140 -22.34 -20.13 5.46
CA GLU A 140 -23.37 -20.80 4.66
C GLU A 140 -24.23 -19.78 3.91
N ILE A 141 -24.61 -20.17 2.70
CA ILE A 141 -25.66 -19.47 1.94
C ILE A 141 -27.00 -19.96 2.50
N VAL A 142 -27.66 -19.13 3.30
CA VAL A 142 -28.93 -19.48 3.96
C VAL A 142 -30.14 -19.04 3.16
N ASP A 143 -29.94 -18.15 2.19
CA ASP A 143 -30.89 -17.79 1.15
C ASP A 143 -30.10 -17.52 -0.14
N ALA A 144 -30.27 -18.39 -1.15
CA ALA A 144 -29.57 -18.29 -2.43
C ALA A 144 -30.06 -17.12 -3.29
N GLY A 145 -31.13 -16.45 -2.88
CA GLY A 145 -31.67 -15.27 -3.55
C GLY A 145 -32.92 -15.54 -4.39
N GLY A 146 -33.39 -14.49 -5.03
CA GLY A 146 -34.68 -14.43 -5.70
C GLY A 146 -35.08 -12.98 -5.93
N ASP A 147 -36.37 -12.71 -5.89
CA ASP A 147 -36.95 -11.39 -6.12
C ASP A 147 -36.90 -10.44 -4.90
N ASP A 148 -36.32 -10.87 -3.78
CA ASP A 148 -36.22 -10.08 -2.54
C ASP A 148 -34.76 -9.83 -2.12
N GLU A 149 -34.11 -10.81 -1.49
CA GLU A 149 -32.72 -10.70 -1.02
C GLU A 149 -31.98 -12.02 -1.13
N ALA A 150 -30.65 -11.96 -1.18
CA ALA A 150 -29.77 -13.10 -0.95
C ALA A 150 -29.04 -12.91 0.38
N ARG A 151 -28.81 -14.02 1.11
CA ARG A 151 -28.26 -13.98 2.46
C ARG A 151 -27.18 -15.02 2.68
N VAL A 152 -26.02 -14.56 3.13
CA VAL A 152 -24.91 -15.39 3.62
C VAL A 152 -24.79 -15.21 5.12
N ARG A 153 -24.73 -16.32 5.86
CA ARG A 153 -24.60 -16.34 7.30
C ARG A 153 -23.26 -16.92 7.72
N VAL A 154 -22.52 -16.16 8.52
CA VAL A 154 -21.31 -16.61 9.21
C VAL A 154 -21.65 -16.83 10.68
N LEU A 155 -21.61 -18.08 11.13
CA LEU A 155 -21.64 -18.40 12.56
C LEU A 155 -20.24 -18.27 13.12
N PHE A 156 -20.06 -17.65 14.28
CA PHE A 156 -18.73 -17.45 14.85
C PHE A 156 -18.66 -17.75 16.35
N ALA A 157 -17.44 -18.04 16.78
CA ALA A 157 -17.01 -18.03 18.18
C ALA A 157 -15.78 -17.10 18.33
N ASP A 158 -15.38 -16.79 19.57
CA ASP A 158 -14.19 -15.97 19.80
C ASP A 158 -12.90 -16.64 19.28
N ALA A 159 -12.06 -15.87 18.56
CA ALA A 159 -10.76 -16.30 18.05
C ALA A 159 -9.71 -15.18 18.20
N SER A 160 -8.46 -15.52 18.52
CA SER A 160 -7.38 -14.53 18.52
C SER A 160 -6.88 -14.23 17.10
N ILE A 161 -6.47 -12.99 16.87
CA ILE A 161 -5.64 -12.63 15.70
C ILE A 161 -4.19 -12.87 16.11
N GLY A 162 -3.44 -13.66 15.34
CA GLY A 162 -2.04 -14.00 15.66
C GLY A 162 -1.18 -12.75 15.95
N LEU A 163 -1.30 -11.72 15.11
CA LEU A 163 -0.59 -10.45 15.26
C LEU A 163 -0.87 -9.76 16.60
N VAL A 164 -2.13 -9.72 17.03
CA VAL A 164 -2.53 -9.10 18.31
C VAL A 164 -2.00 -9.94 19.48
N GLU A 165 -2.04 -11.27 19.38
CA GLU A 165 -1.53 -12.17 20.43
C GLU A 165 0.00 -12.05 20.60
N THR A 166 0.74 -11.88 19.51
CA THR A 166 2.20 -11.66 19.54
C THR A 166 2.57 -10.33 20.20
N VAL A 167 1.87 -9.24 19.87
CA VAL A 167 2.21 -7.91 20.41
C VAL A 167 1.65 -7.69 21.82
N LEU A 168 0.45 -8.21 22.13
CA LEU A 168 -0.21 -8.07 23.44
C LEU A 168 -0.75 -9.42 23.96
N PRO A 169 0.11 -10.29 24.50
CA PRO A 169 -0.32 -11.58 25.03
C PRO A 169 -1.39 -11.42 26.13
N GLY A 170 -2.57 -11.98 25.91
CA GLY A 170 -3.66 -12.04 26.89
C GLY A 170 -4.66 -10.87 26.89
N VAL A 171 -4.48 -9.87 26.03
CA VAL A 171 -5.50 -8.82 25.80
C VAL A 171 -6.71 -9.42 25.07
N GLY A 172 -7.94 -9.05 25.46
CA GLY A 172 -9.19 -9.48 24.81
C GLY A 172 -9.81 -10.80 25.31
N ARG A 173 -9.11 -11.63 26.09
CA ARG A 173 -9.59 -12.96 26.54
C ARG A 173 -10.65 -12.97 27.65
N ALA A 174 -11.23 -11.84 28.03
CA ALA A 174 -12.10 -11.74 29.20
C ALA A 174 -13.56 -12.19 28.96
N VAL A 175 -14.03 -12.21 27.70
CA VAL A 175 -15.44 -12.48 27.37
C VAL A 175 -15.51 -13.52 26.26
N ARG A 176 -16.07 -14.70 26.55
CA ARG A 176 -16.39 -15.69 25.50
C ARG A 176 -17.68 -15.31 24.80
N LEU A 177 -17.63 -15.30 23.49
CA LEU A 177 -18.72 -14.87 22.63
C LEU A 177 -19.04 -15.92 21.60
N ARG A 178 -20.30 -15.89 21.20
CA ARG A 178 -20.77 -16.55 20.00
C ARG A 178 -21.87 -15.74 19.36
N GLY A 179 -22.06 -15.93 18.07
CA GLY A 179 -23.08 -15.21 17.34
C GLY A 179 -23.18 -15.60 15.89
N GLN A 180 -23.93 -14.79 15.17
CA GLN A 180 -24.07 -14.85 13.73
C GLN A 180 -23.85 -13.47 13.11
N LEU A 181 -23.28 -13.47 11.93
CA LEU A 181 -23.10 -12.32 11.06
C LEU A 181 -23.81 -12.62 9.75
N ASP A 182 -24.82 -11.83 9.41
CA ASP A 182 -25.55 -11.96 8.15
C ASP A 182 -25.10 -10.86 7.17
N TYR A 183 -24.68 -11.29 5.99
CA TYR A 183 -24.50 -10.45 4.82
C TYR A 183 -25.75 -10.53 3.96
N VAL A 184 -26.41 -9.39 3.74
CA VAL A 184 -27.71 -9.32 3.09
C VAL A 184 -27.65 -8.37 1.90
N LEU A 185 -27.88 -8.92 0.71
CA LEU A 185 -27.97 -8.14 -0.52
C LEU A 185 -29.40 -8.20 -1.05
N ARG A 186 -30.09 -7.06 -1.04
CA ARG A 186 -31.42 -6.94 -1.65
C ARG A 186 -31.35 -6.85 -3.17
N ALA A 187 -32.42 -7.24 -3.83
CA ALA A 187 -32.64 -6.97 -5.24
C ALA A 187 -32.46 -5.47 -5.54
N ASP A 188 -31.72 -5.17 -6.60
CA ASP A 188 -31.40 -3.82 -7.09
C ASP A 188 -30.68 -2.87 -6.12
N ALA A 189 -30.28 -3.33 -4.92
CA ALA A 189 -29.51 -2.52 -4.00
C ALA A 189 -28.03 -2.44 -4.43
N ALA A 190 -27.45 -1.24 -4.38
CA ALA A 190 -26.00 -1.07 -4.48
C ALA A 190 -25.34 -1.08 -3.09
N ALA A 191 -25.92 -1.81 -2.13
CA ALA A 191 -25.42 -1.87 -0.78
C ALA A 191 -25.61 -3.25 -0.16
N LEU A 192 -24.60 -3.68 0.59
CA LEU A 192 -24.61 -4.88 1.42
C LEU A 192 -24.93 -4.47 2.86
N ASP A 193 -26.04 -4.98 3.39
CA ASP A 193 -26.38 -4.86 4.80
C ASP A 193 -25.61 -5.92 5.60
N VAL A 194 -24.98 -5.50 6.69
CA VAL A 194 -24.21 -6.36 7.59
C VAL A 194 -24.90 -6.37 8.95
N GLU A 195 -25.48 -7.49 9.34
CA GLU A 195 -26.21 -7.65 10.61
C GLU A 195 -25.46 -8.61 11.53
N LEU A 196 -24.94 -8.08 12.64
CA LEU A 196 -24.20 -8.84 13.63
C LEU A 196 -25.05 -9.07 14.87
N THR A 197 -25.43 -10.31 15.16
CA THR A 197 -26.11 -10.70 16.40
C THR A 197 -25.20 -11.54 17.27
N LEU A 198 -24.99 -11.11 18.52
CA LEU A 198 -24.06 -11.78 19.43
C LEU A 198 -24.61 -11.91 20.86
N THR A 199 -24.09 -12.90 21.57
CA THR A 199 -24.37 -13.16 22.99
C THR A 199 -23.09 -13.61 23.71
N THR A 200 -23.09 -13.59 25.04
CA THR A 200 -21.95 -14.08 25.85
C THR A 200 -22.24 -15.45 26.45
N GLU A 201 -21.20 -16.29 26.55
CA GLU A 201 -21.27 -17.57 27.25
C GLU A 201 -21.04 -17.42 28.77
N THR A 202 -20.53 -16.27 29.22
CA THR A 202 -20.12 -16.05 30.60
C THR A 202 -21.35 -15.90 31.52
N SER A 203 -21.37 -16.64 32.63
CA SER A 203 -22.51 -16.67 33.57
C SER A 203 -22.54 -15.55 34.62
N LEU A 204 -21.54 -14.66 34.63
CA LEU A 204 -21.37 -13.59 35.62
C LEU A 204 -21.34 -12.21 34.95
N GLY A 205 -22.35 -11.39 35.24
CA GLY A 205 -22.36 -9.94 34.99
C GLY A 205 -22.46 -9.50 33.52
N ARG A 206 -23.05 -8.32 33.30
CA ARG A 206 -23.01 -7.66 31.98
C ARG A 206 -21.54 -7.41 31.63
N SER A 207 -21.08 -8.02 30.55
CA SER A 207 -19.78 -7.67 29.96
C SER A 207 -19.99 -6.52 29.00
N GLY A 208 -19.33 -5.39 29.25
CA GLY A 208 -19.24 -4.30 28.28
C GLY A 208 -18.23 -4.67 27.22
N ALA A 209 -18.49 -4.40 25.94
CA ALA A 209 -17.52 -4.60 24.88
C ALA A 209 -17.70 -3.69 23.68
N ALA A 210 -16.58 -3.22 23.12
CA ALA A 210 -16.60 -2.37 21.96
C ALA A 210 -16.65 -3.25 20.69
N VAL A 211 -17.69 -3.06 19.90
CA VAL A 211 -17.91 -3.77 18.64
C VAL A 211 -17.73 -2.80 17.50
N GLY A 212 -17.06 -3.24 16.45
CA GLY A 212 -16.81 -2.42 15.28
C GLY A 212 -16.49 -3.24 14.05
N LEU A 213 -16.10 -2.52 13.01
CA LEU A 213 -15.57 -3.07 11.78
C LEU A 213 -14.11 -2.66 11.66
N LEU A 214 -13.28 -3.59 11.20
CA LEU A 214 -12.03 -3.24 10.53
C LEU A 214 -12.30 -3.22 9.03
N ALA A 215 -12.03 -2.09 8.40
CA ALA A 215 -12.04 -1.94 6.96
C ALA A 215 -10.63 -1.62 6.51
N LEU A 216 -10.11 -2.44 5.61
CA LEU A 216 -8.91 -2.14 4.84
C LEU A 216 -9.42 -1.66 3.48
N LEU A 217 -9.36 -0.35 3.27
CA LEU A 217 -9.79 0.27 2.02
C LEU A 217 -8.61 0.39 1.05
N GLY A 218 -8.92 0.29 -0.24
CA GLY A 218 -7.96 0.53 -1.30
C GLY A 218 -7.57 2.00 -1.41
N GLY A 219 -6.60 2.33 -2.27
CA GLY A 219 -6.13 3.69 -2.46
C GLY A 219 -7.22 4.65 -2.96
N GLY A 220 -6.96 5.94 -2.83
CA GLY A 220 -7.93 7.01 -3.04
C GLY A 220 -7.98 7.93 -1.82
N GLU A 221 -8.78 8.99 -1.89
CA GLU A 221 -8.93 9.88 -0.75
C GLU A 221 -9.99 9.33 0.20
N HIS A 222 -9.61 9.08 1.46
CA HIS A 222 -10.52 8.60 2.49
C HIS A 222 -11.15 9.79 3.21
N PHE A 223 -12.48 9.91 3.18
CA PHE A 223 -13.23 11.01 3.77
C PHE A 223 -14.17 10.48 4.86
N ALA A 224 -14.19 11.14 6.03
CA ALA A 224 -15.14 10.86 7.09
C ALA A 224 -16.03 12.09 7.36
N PRO A 225 -17.36 11.99 7.19
CA PRO A 225 -18.30 13.03 7.60
C PRO A 225 -18.13 13.40 9.08
N GLY A 226 -18.03 14.69 9.37
CA GLY A 226 -17.70 15.22 10.70
C GLY A 226 -16.21 15.51 10.91
N TYR A 227 -15.34 14.97 10.05
CA TYR A 227 -13.89 15.04 10.20
C TYR A 227 -13.22 15.71 9.00
N GLY A 228 -13.54 15.27 7.79
CA GLY A 228 -12.86 15.68 6.56
C GLY A 228 -12.08 14.53 5.93
N VAL A 229 -11.06 14.88 5.16
CA VAL A 229 -10.09 13.92 4.62
C VAL A 229 -9.29 13.34 5.79
N LEU A 230 -9.19 12.01 5.84
CA LEU A 230 -8.41 11.30 6.84
C LEU A 230 -6.92 11.42 6.50
N ASP A 231 -6.13 11.79 7.49
CA ASP A 231 -4.68 11.87 7.43
C ASP A 231 -4.06 11.34 8.74
N ASP A 232 -2.76 11.02 8.71
CA ASP A 232 -2.08 10.47 9.89
C ASP A 232 -1.74 11.51 10.97
N GLU A 233 -2.07 12.79 10.76
CA GLU A 233 -1.98 13.79 11.84
C GLU A 233 -3.12 13.58 12.86
N HIS A 234 -4.15 12.87 12.43
CA HIS A 234 -5.47 12.84 13.05
C HIS A 234 -5.99 11.39 13.13
N LEU A 235 -5.51 10.66 14.14
CA LEU A 235 -5.76 9.22 14.31
C LEU A 235 -7.22 8.82 14.54
N GLY A 236 -8.15 9.76 14.73
CA GLY A 236 -9.57 9.42 14.92
C GLY A 236 -10.44 10.52 15.54
N GLY A 237 -11.75 10.25 15.56
CA GLY A 237 -12.77 11.17 16.06
C GLY A 237 -14.19 10.57 16.00
N PRO A 238 -15.22 11.32 16.44
CA PRO A 238 -16.61 10.91 16.25
C PRO A 238 -16.96 10.88 14.77
N GLY A 239 -17.63 9.82 14.33
CA GLY A 239 -17.97 9.63 12.92
C GLY A 239 -18.58 8.25 12.71
N ARG A 240 -19.56 8.15 11.81
CA ARG A 240 -20.29 6.90 11.57
C ARG A 240 -19.90 6.18 10.28
N ALA A 241 -19.21 6.86 9.38
CA ALA A 241 -18.90 6.34 8.05
C ALA A 241 -17.53 6.83 7.56
N VAL A 242 -16.86 5.98 6.79
CA VAL A 242 -15.72 6.33 5.94
C VAL A 242 -16.14 6.14 4.49
N ILE A 243 -15.79 7.10 3.64
CA ILE A 243 -16.13 7.12 2.22
C ILE A 243 -14.82 7.23 1.45
N VAL A 244 -14.61 6.35 0.48
CA VAL A 244 -13.52 6.46 -0.50
C VAL A 244 -14.12 6.72 -1.88
N GLU A 245 -13.54 7.68 -2.59
CA GLU A 245 -13.92 8.02 -3.96
C GLU A 245 -12.71 7.88 -4.88
N ARG A 246 -12.90 7.13 -5.97
CA ARG A 246 -11.95 6.95 -7.06
C ARG A 246 -12.61 7.33 -8.39
N PRO A 247 -11.85 7.58 -9.47
CA PRO A 247 -12.43 7.82 -10.80
C PRO A 247 -13.41 6.73 -11.24
N GLU A 248 -13.17 5.48 -10.84
CA GLU A 248 -13.93 4.30 -11.25
C GLU A 248 -15.18 4.04 -10.39
N GLY A 249 -15.30 4.68 -9.22
CA GLY A 249 -16.42 4.45 -8.31
C GLY A 249 -16.17 4.93 -6.88
N ALA A 250 -17.15 4.74 -6.01
CA ALA A 250 -17.05 5.09 -4.59
C ALA A 250 -17.62 3.97 -3.71
N LEU A 251 -17.03 3.85 -2.51
CA LEU A 251 -17.45 2.94 -1.46
C LEU A 251 -17.61 3.71 -0.14
N ALA A 252 -18.74 3.52 0.52
CA ALA A 252 -18.99 4.00 1.87
C ALA A 252 -19.15 2.81 2.82
N VAL A 253 -18.38 2.79 3.91
CA VAL A 253 -18.52 1.83 5.00
C VAL A 253 -19.07 2.56 6.21
N ALA A 254 -20.23 2.14 6.70
CA ALA A 254 -20.90 2.79 7.83
C ALA A 254 -21.30 1.81 8.92
N PHE A 255 -21.18 2.25 10.17
CA PHE A 255 -21.66 1.52 11.35
C PHE A 255 -22.80 2.29 12.01
N PHE A 256 -23.89 1.58 12.36
CA PHE A 256 -25.07 2.17 12.95
C PHE A 256 -25.15 1.82 14.44
N GLY A 257 -24.97 2.84 15.28
CA GLY A 257 -25.04 2.72 16.73
C GLY A 257 -24.98 4.09 17.41
N GLU A 258 -25.08 4.10 18.73
CA GLU A 258 -24.81 5.30 19.52
C GLU A 258 -23.30 5.49 19.69
N GLU A 259 -22.85 6.75 19.71
CA GLU A 259 -21.45 7.17 19.91
C GLU A 259 -20.43 6.40 19.04
N VAL A 260 -20.65 6.41 17.72
CA VAL A 260 -19.70 5.81 16.78
C VAL A 260 -18.46 6.68 16.62
N GLY A 261 -17.29 6.06 16.71
CA GLY A 261 -16.00 6.67 16.44
C GLY A 261 -15.27 5.97 15.29
N ILE A 262 -14.45 6.74 14.61
CA ILE A 262 -13.53 6.27 13.57
C ILE A 262 -12.12 6.41 14.13
N THR A 263 -11.30 5.39 13.93
CA THR A 263 -9.86 5.42 14.11
C THR A 263 -9.22 5.07 12.78
N HIS A 264 -8.19 5.82 12.39
CA HIS A 264 -7.53 5.69 11.10
C HIS A 264 -6.03 5.66 11.30
N ILE A 265 -5.38 4.73 10.60
CA ILE A 265 -3.92 4.65 10.45
C ILE A 265 -3.67 4.15 9.03
N GLU A 266 -3.13 5.00 8.16
CA GLU A 266 -2.82 4.63 6.78
C GLU A 266 -4.03 3.97 6.06
N THR A 267 -3.93 2.72 5.56
CA THR A 267 -5.08 2.06 4.91
C THR A 267 -6.05 1.37 5.86
N ILE A 268 -5.81 1.40 7.17
CA ILE A 268 -6.63 0.71 8.16
C ILE A 268 -7.64 1.70 8.76
N GLN A 269 -8.93 1.39 8.63
CA GLN A 269 -10.00 2.11 9.30
C GLN A 269 -10.74 1.21 10.26
N MET A 270 -10.81 1.65 11.51
CA MET A 270 -11.64 1.02 12.53
C MET A 270 -12.86 1.90 12.77
N ILE A 271 -14.06 1.37 12.53
CA ILE A 271 -15.33 2.06 12.79
C ILE A 271 -16.01 1.33 13.94
N ARG A 272 -16.17 1.98 15.09
CA ARG A 272 -16.55 1.31 16.34
C ARG A 272 -17.62 2.07 17.10
N GLY A 273 -18.64 1.36 17.56
CA GLY A 273 -19.67 1.92 18.43
C GLY A 273 -19.27 1.97 19.91
N ALA A 274 -20.17 2.51 20.74
CA ALA A 274 -20.06 2.43 22.19
C ALA A 274 -19.95 0.98 22.70
N ARG A 275 -19.47 0.81 23.94
CA ARG A 275 -19.45 -0.51 24.60
C ARG A 275 -20.89 -0.98 24.82
N VAL A 276 -21.24 -2.14 24.27
CA VAL A 276 -22.57 -2.75 24.45
C VAL A 276 -22.59 -3.67 25.66
N SER A 277 -23.72 -3.71 26.38
CA SER A 277 -23.94 -4.65 27.48
C SER A 277 -24.41 -6.00 26.93
N LEU A 278 -23.68 -7.06 27.23
CA LEU A 278 -24.03 -8.43 26.83
C LEU A 278 -24.55 -9.25 27.99
N ALA A 279 -25.54 -10.10 27.72
CA ALA A 279 -26.09 -11.05 28.68
C ALA A 279 -26.24 -12.42 28.01
N ARG A 280 -25.96 -13.48 28.77
CA ARG A 280 -26.14 -14.85 28.30
C ARG A 280 -27.58 -15.10 27.90
N GLY A 281 -27.78 -15.72 26.73
CA GLY A 281 -29.10 -16.04 26.19
C GLY A 281 -29.86 -14.85 25.60
N VAL A 282 -29.32 -13.63 25.69
CA VAL A 282 -29.88 -12.44 25.05
C VAL A 282 -29.04 -12.07 23.84
N GLY A 283 -29.69 -12.00 22.67
CA GLY A 283 -29.04 -11.56 21.43
C GLY A 283 -29.02 -10.04 21.36
N THR A 284 -27.83 -9.47 21.16
CA THR A 284 -27.63 -8.04 20.86
C THR A 284 -27.30 -7.92 19.38
N THR A 285 -28.11 -7.15 18.64
CA THR A 285 -27.91 -6.94 17.20
C THR A 285 -27.31 -5.56 16.93
N LEU A 286 -26.31 -5.55 16.06
CA LEU A 286 -25.60 -4.38 15.55
C LEU A 286 -25.67 -4.39 14.04
N ARG A 287 -25.59 -3.20 13.43
CA ARG A 287 -25.75 -3.05 11.98
C ARG A 287 -24.63 -2.22 11.39
N ALA A 288 -24.19 -2.63 10.22
CA ALA A 288 -23.32 -1.86 9.36
C ALA A 288 -23.77 -2.00 7.90
N ARG A 289 -23.21 -1.17 7.03
CA ARG A 289 -23.50 -1.19 5.60
C ARG A 289 -22.26 -0.84 4.79
N LEU A 290 -22.06 -1.58 3.70
CA LEU A 290 -21.16 -1.23 2.62
C LEU A 290 -22.01 -0.74 1.46
N ALA A 291 -21.86 0.52 1.06
CA ALA A 291 -22.64 1.12 -0.02
C ALA A 291 -21.73 1.56 -1.16
N LEU A 292 -22.09 1.15 -2.37
CA LEU A 292 -21.39 1.48 -3.61
C LEU A 292 -22.16 2.58 -4.36
N GLY A 293 -21.42 3.40 -5.08
CA GLY A 293 -21.95 4.44 -5.95
C GLY A 293 -20.96 4.80 -7.04
N GLU A 294 -21.43 5.44 -8.10
CA GLU A 294 -20.52 6.02 -9.08
C GLU A 294 -19.72 7.13 -8.41
N THR A 295 -20.39 7.97 -7.60
CA THR A 295 -19.78 9.06 -6.82
C THR A 295 -19.90 8.84 -5.30
N ALA A 296 -19.09 9.56 -4.53
CA ALA A 296 -19.19 9.57 -3.07
C ALA A 296 -20.59 9.97 -2.60
N ALA A 297 -21.28 10.87 -3.32
CA ALA A 297 -22.65 11.27 -3.00
C ALA A 297 -23.66 10.13 -3.08
N GLU A 298 -23.54 9.26 -4.09
CA GLU A 298 -24.43 8.10 -4.26
C GLU A 298 -24.20 7.04 -3.17
N ALA A 299 -22.92 6.76 -2.85
CA ALA A 299 -22.57 5.88 -1.75
C ALA A 299 -23.05 6.46 -0.41
N ALA A 300 -22.81 7.77 -0.19
CA ALA A 300 -23.21 8.49 1.02
C ALA A 300 -24.73 8.55 1.22
N SER A 301 -25.51 8.69 0.14
CA SER A 301 -27.00 8.73 0.20
C SER A 301 -27.62 7.47 0.80
N GLN A 302 -26.86 6.37 0.85
CA GLN A 302 -27.31 5.08 1.39
C GLN A 302 -26.93 4.88 2.86
N VAL A 303 -26.07 5.75 3.42
CA VAL A 303 -25.54 5.63 4.80
C VAL A 303 -25.68 6.90 5.63
N LEU A 304 -25.92 8.05 5.00
CA LEU A 304 -26.17 9.33 5.65
C LEU A 304 -27.65 9.72 5.55
N ASP A 305 -28.15 10.37 6.60
CA ASP A 305 -29.46 10.98 6.62
C ASP A 305 -29.37 12.39 6.03
N GLY A 306 -30.31 12.73 5.16
CA GLY A 306 -30.40 14.05 4.55
C GLY A 306 -31.47 14.09 3.48
N ALA A 307 -32.09 15.24 3.28
CA ALA A 307 -32.96 15.43 2.13
C ALA A 307 -32.09 15.44 0.86
N PRO A 308 -32.49 14.75 -0.23
CA PRO A 308 -31.73 14.77 -1.46
C PRO A 308 -31.67 16.19 -2.02
N LEU A 309 -30.47 16.63 -2.39
CA LEU A 309 -30.21 17.88 -3.08
C LEU A 309 -29.38 17.61 -4.31
N THR A 310 -29.91 17.98 -5.47
CA THR A 310 -29.17 17.95 -6.73
C THR A 310 -28.43 19.28 -6.93
N ILE A 311 -27.15 19.19 -7.21
CA ILE A 311 -26.27 20.33 -7.50
C ILE A 311 -25.80 20.20 -8.94
N ALA A 312 -26.17 21.16 -9.78
CA ALA A 312 -25.62 21.29 -11.13
C ALA A 312 -24.25 21.98 -11.11
N GLY A 313 -23.28 21.48 -11.87
CA GLY A 313 -21.91 21.98 -11.92
C GLY A 313 -21.18 21.55 -13.19
N MET A 314 -19.86 21.69 -13.19
CA MET A 314 -19.01 21.19 -14.28
C MET A 314 -18.60 19.74 -14.01
N ALA A 315 -18.74 18.86 -15.00
CA ALA A 315 -18.33 17.46 -14.89
C ALA A 315 -16.87 17.31 -14.43
N GLY A 316 -16.65 16.44 -13.44
CA GLY A 316 -15.35 16.16 -12.85
C GLY A 316 -14.80 17.25 -11.92
N ASP A 317 -15.51 18.37 -11.73
CA ASP A 317 -15.25 19.25 -10.58
C ASP A 317 -15.72 18.57 -9.29
N SER A 318 -15.27 19.04 -8.14
CA SER A 318 -15.66 18.52 -6.83
C SER A 318 -16.44 19.56 -6.03
N VAL A 319 -17.30 19.08 -5.13
CA VAL A 319 -18.00 19.90 -4.15
C VAL A 319 -17.70 19.39 -2.75
N LEU A 320 -17.31 20.31 -1.86
CA LEU A 320 -17.20 20.08 -0.42
C LEU A 320 -18.39 20.77 0.25
N VAL A 321 -19.28 19.98 0.86
CA VAL A 321 -20.36 20.47 1.70
C VAL A 321 -19.88 20.48 3.14
N ALA A 322 -20.12 21.57 3.85
CA ALA A 322 -19.82 21.73 5.27
C ALA A 322 -21.04 22.29 6.02
N ARG A 323 -21.09 22.02 7.32
CA ARG A 323 -22.07 22.63 8.24
C ARG A 323 -21.75 24.10 8.50
N ALA A 324 -22.67 24.82 9.13
CA ALA A 324 -22.53 26.24 9.45
C ALA A 324 -21.32 26.55 10.34
N ASP A 325 -20.89 25.58 11.15
CA ASP A 325 -19.70 25.68 12.01
C ASP A 325 -18.38 25.31 11.29
N GLY A 326 -18.44 24.99 10.00
CA GLY A 326 -17.30 24.57 9.18
C GLY A 326 -17.01 23.08 9.22
N THR A 327 -17.77 22.29 9.99
CA THR A 327 -17.57 20.83 10.07
C THR A 327 -17.84 20.19 8.69
N PRO A 328 -16.87 19.44 8.11
CA PRO A 328 -17.06 18.78 6.83
C PRO A 328 -18.22 17.77 6.87
N TRP A 329 -19.09 17.80 5.87
CA TRP A 329 -20.23 16.89 5.76
C TRP A 329 -20.02 15.84 4.69
N LEU A 330 -19.68 16.26 3.47
CA LEU A 330 -19.45 15.36 2.35
C LEU A 330 -18.55 16.06 1.33
N ARG A 331 -17.58 15.33 0.80
CA ARG A 331 -16.85 15.69 -0.42
C ARG A 331 -17.18 14.68 -1.50
N THR A 332 -17.45 15.16 -2.72
CA THR A 332 -17.85 14.32 -3.86
C THR A 332 -17.53 15.02 -5.17
N ARG A 333 -17.30 14.26 -6.25
CA ARG A 333 -17.26 14.80 -7.60
C ARG A 333 -18.65 15.07 -8.19
N ILE A 334 -18.72 16.02 -9.12
CA ILE A 334 -19.85 16.23 -10.03
C ILE A 334 -19.78 15.17 -11.13
N GLY A 335 -20.90 14.49 -11.40
CA GLY A 335 -21.00 13.44 -12.40
C GLY A 335 -20.73 13.93 -13.82
N ASP A 336 -20.55 12.98 -14.74
CA ASP A 336 -20.28 13.26 -16.16
C ASP A 336 -21.44 13.95 -16.87
N ASP A 337 -22.66 13.83 -16.33
CA ASP A 337 -23.85 14.54 -16.77
C ASP A 337 -23.90 16.00 -16.31
N GLY A 338 -22.94 16.44 -15.49
CA GLY A 338 -22.85 17.78 -14.93
C GLY A 338 -23.71 17.99 -13.69
N GLU A 339 -24.21 16.93 -13.05
CA GLU A 339 -24.99 17.01 -11.82
C GLU A 339 -24.46 16.03 -10.76
N VAL A 340 -24.78 16.30 -9.49
CA VAL A 340 -24.63 15.32 -8.41
C VAL A 340 -25.78 15.45 -7.44
N THR A 341 -26.35 14.33 -7.00
CA THR A 341 -27.39 14.31 -5.97
C THR A 341 -26.83 13.75 -4.68
N LEU A 342 -26.85 14.56 -3.62
CA LEU A 342 -26.26 14.24 -2.32
C LEU A 342 -27.28 14.34 -1.18
N PRO A 343 -27.05 13.67 -0.04
CA PRO A 343 -27.87 13.85 1.16
C PRO A 343 -27.46 15.17 1.84
N ALA A 344 -28.30 16.20 1.77
CA ALA A 344 -27.98 17.50 2.38
C ALA A 344 -28.03 17.42 3.93
N PRO A 345 -27.09 18.07 4.64
CA PRO A 345 -27.16 18.13 6.10
C PRO A 345 -28.41 18.89 6.54
N ASP A 346 -29.04 18.45 7.64
CA ASP A 346 -30.13 19.20 8.30
C ASP A 346 -29.57 20.42 9.06
N ASP A 347 -29.00 21.35 8.30
CA ASP A 347 -28.39 22.58 8.79
C ASP A 347 -28.66 23.71 7.77
N PRO A 348 -29.54 24.67 8.09
CA PRO A 348 -29.87 25.77 7.18
C PRO A 348 -28.71 26.74 6.93
N GLY A 349 -27.65 26.69 7.75
CA GLY A 349 -26.42 27.46 7.55
C GLY A 349 -25.34 26.70 6.81
N ALA A 350 -25.61 25.49 6.31
CA ALA A 350 -24.66 24.71 5.54
C ALA A 350 -24.14 25.46 4.31
N THR A 351 -22.88 25.21 4.00
CA THR A 351 -22.17 25.81 2.87
C THR A 351 -21.73 24.72 1.89
N MET A 352 -21.43 25.14 0.68
CA MET A 352 -20.70 24.35 -0.30
C MET A 352 -19.50 25.15 -0.83
N THR A 353 -18.44 24.44 -1.19
CA THR A 353 -17.23 24.99 -1.77
C THR A 353 -16.91 24.22 -3.04
N ALA A 354 -16.65 24.94 -4.13
CA ALA A 354 -16.20 24.33 -5.38
C ALA A 354 -14.71 23.98 -5.31
N GLY A 355 -14.37 22.86 -5.93
CA GLY A 355 -12.99 22.40 -6.03
C GLY A 355 -12.73 21.59 -7.30
N HIS A 356 -11.48 21.22 -7.48
CA HIS A 356 -11.03 20.33 -8.54
C HIS A 356 -9.93 19.43 -7.99
N GLY A 357 -10.12 18.11 -8.01
CA GLY A 357 -9.17 17.19 -7.36
C GLY A 357 -8.95 17.57 -5.89
N PRO A 358 -7.71 17.83 -5.43
CA PRO A 358 -7.42 18.27 -4.06
C PRO A 358 -7.64 19.79 -3.81
N PHE A 359 -7.91 20.60 -4.84
CA PHE A 359 -7.94 22.06 -4.71
C PHE A 359 -9.34 22.58 -4.36
N PHE A 360 -9.50 23.22 -3.19
CA PHE A 360 -10.75 23.87 -2.75
C PHE A 360 -10.49 25.33 -2.35
N GLU A 361 -10.14 26.16 -3.33
CA GLU A 361 -9.72 27.56 -3.08
C GLU A 361 -10.86 28.58 -3.21
N SER A 362 -12.07 28.15 -3.59
CA SER A 362 -13.22 29.06 -3.65
C SER A 362 -13.73 29.42 -2.24
N GLU A 363 -14.29 30.63 -2.12
CA GLU A 363 -14.99 31.04 -0.90
C GLU A 363 -16.24 30.15 -0.70
N PRO A 364 -16.47 29.63 0.52
CA PRO A 364 -17.69 28.89 0.82
C PRO A 364 -18.94 29.73 0.51
N MET A 365 -19.92 29.14 -0.16
CA MET A 365 -21.20 29.76 -0.47
C MET A 365 -22.36 29.01 0.18
N PRO A 366 -23.53 29.63 0.37
CA PRO A 366 -24.70 28.92 0.90
C PRO A 366 -25.03 27.67 0.06
N LEU A 367 -25.36 26.56 0.73
CA LEU A 367 -25.80 25.34 0.06
C LEU A 367 -27.07 25.61 -0.79
N GLY A 368 -27.14 25.02 -1.98
CA GLY A 368 -28.07 25.39 -3.05
C GLY A 368 -28.00 24.44 -4.26
N PRO A 369 -28.79 24.70 -5.32
CA PRO A 369 -28.98 23.74 -6.42
C PRO A 369 -27.93 23.83 -7.54
N SER A 370 -26.95 24.72 -7.42
CA SER A 370 -25.95 24.94 -8.47
C SER A 370 -24.64 25.42 -7.88
N LEU A 371 -23.55 24.96 -8.47
CA LEU A 371 -22.19 25.35 -8.15
C LEU A 371 -21.56 25.97 -9.39
N ALA A 372 -21.03 27.19 -9.25
CA ALA A 372 -20.28 27.79 -10.35
C ALA A 372 -18.99 26.99 -10.60
N PRO A 373 -18.60 26.73 -11.85
CA PRO A 373 -17.35 26.05 -12.15
C PRO A 373 -16.15 26.77 -11.54
N MET A 374 -15.17 26.01 -11.08
CA MET A 374 -13.90 26.60 -10.65
C MET A 374 -13.17 27.18 -11.87
N PRO A 375 -12.59 28.40 -11.76
CA PRO A 375 -11.60 28.85 -12.72
C PRO A 375 -10.52 27.78 -12.87
N SER A 376 -10.17 27.43 -14.11
CA SER A 376 -9.17 26.39 -14.39
C SER A 376 -8.52 26.60 -15.75
N GLY A 377 -7.24 26.24 -15.85
CA GLY A 377 -6.55 26.07 -17.12
C GLY A 377 -6.16 24.61 -17.34
N THR A 378 -5.68 24.29 -18.54
CA THR A 378 -5.19 22.95 -18.91
C THR A 378 -3.70 22.98 -19.20
N LEU A 379 -2.92 22.17 -18.48
CA LEU A 379 -1.55 21.84 -18.83
C LEU A 379 -1.54 20.57 -19.67
N VAL A 380 -1.01 20.65 -20.89
CA VAL A 380 -0.81 19.50 -21.77
C VAL A 380 0.66 19.11 -21.76
N VAL A 381 0.98 17.92 -21.27
CA VAL A 381 2.34 17.36 -21.30
C VAL A 381 2.39 16.30 -22.39
N ALA A 382 3.27 16.49 -23.37
CA ALA A 382 3.53 15.58 -24.48
C ALA A 382 5.04 15.37 -24.61
N ALA A 383 5.65 14.90 -23.53
CA ALA A 383 7.08 14.64 -23.47
C ALA A 383 7.45 13.36 -24.23
N THR A 384 8.70 13.27 -24.66
CA THR A 384 9.25 12.06 -25.28
C THR A 384 10.60 11.73 -24.68
N VAL A 385 10.96 10.46 -24.69
CA VAL A 385 12.27 9.97 -24.23
C VAL A 385 13.14 9.65 -25.45
N GLU A 386 14.36 10.16 -25.48
CA GLU A 386 15.28 9.98 -26.59
C GLU A 386 15.60 8.49 -26.82
N GLY A 387 15.43 8.02 -28.06
CA GLY A 387 15.71 6.62 -28.41
C GLY A 387 14.64 5.61 -27.99
N ALA A 388 13.56 6.05 -27.34
CA ALA A 388 12.48 5.19 -26.88
C ALA A 388 11.18 5.38 -27.71
N PRO A 389 10.20 4.46 -27.59
CA PRO A 389 8.87 4.64 -28.18
C PRO A 389 8.20 5.97 -27.76
N PRO A 390 7.37 6.61 -28.62
CA PRO A 390 6.74 7.90 -28.33
C PRO A 390 5.80 7.91 -27.12
N ASP A 391 5.30 6.75 -26.72
CA ASP A 391 4.39 6.53 -25.59
C ASP A 391 5.10 6.05 -24.31
N THR A 392 6.45 6.01 -24.33
CA THR A 392 7.26 5.72 -23.14
C THR A 392 6.85 6.66 -22.01
N PRO A 393 6.45 6.12 -20.83
CA PRO A 393 5.91 6.94 -19.77
C PRO A 393 6.97 7.85 -19.16
N VAL A 394 6.56 9.04 -18.75
CA VAL A 394 7.38 9.99 -18.00
C VAL A 394 6.71 10.35 -16.68
N ARG A 395 7.50 10.71 -15.67
CA ARG A 395 6.96 11.30 -14.46
C ARG A 395 6.80 12.80 -14.66
N VAL A 396 5.63 13.31 -14.33
CA VAL A 396 5.32 14.75 -14.25
C VAL A 396 5.08 15.11 -12.80
N THR A 397 5.92 15.99 -12.25
CA THR A 397 5.72 16.59 -10.92
C THR A 397 5.34 18.05 -11.10
N ILE A 398 4.29 18.48 -10.41
CA ILE A 398 3.75 19.85 -10.49
C ILE A 398 3.79 20.44 -9.10
N GLU A 399 4.47 21.56 -8.95
CA GLU A 399 4.58 22.30 -7.70
C GLU A 399 3.96 23.69 -7.83
N ARG A 400 3.34 24.16 -6.75
CA ARG A 400 2.86 25.54 -6.59
C ARG A 400 3.41 26.10 -5.29
N ASP A 401 4.04 27.26 -5.35
CA ASP A 401 4.63 27.94 -4.18
C ASP A 401 5.59 27.05 -3.35
N GLY A 402 6.29 26.12 -4.02
CA GLY A 402 7.23 25.18 -3.40
C GLY A 402 6.59 23.95 -2.75
N VAL A 403 5.29 23.72 -2.98
CA VAL A 403 4.55 22.54 -2.53
C VAL A 403 4.17 21.70 -3.74
N GLU A 404 4.49 20.41 -3.71
CA GLU A 404 4.01 19.46 -4.71
C GLU A 404 2.48 19.33 -4.61
N VAL A 405 1.79 19.54 -5.74
CA VAL A 405 0.33 19.49 -5.80
C VAL A 405 -0.19 18.37 -6.71
N ALA A 406 0.67 17.83 -7.57
CA ALA A 406 0.36 16.64 -8.35
C ALA A 406 1.63 15.91 -8.77
N ARG A 407 1.54 14.58 -8.83
CA ARG A 407 2.53 13.70 -9.45
C ARG A 407 1.82 12.65 -10.27
N ILE A 408 2.24 12.47 -11.51
CA ILE A 408 1.53 11.65 -12.50
C ILE A 408 2.54 10.88 -13.35
N ALA A 409 2.29 9.59 -13.57
CA ALA A 409 2.87 8.84 -14.67
C ALA A 409 2.09 9.14 -15.96
N ALA A 410 2.69 9.90 -16.88
CA ALA A 410 2.08 10.30 -18.14
C ALA A 410 2.51 9.35 -19.28
N PHE A 411 1.54 8.63 -19.84
CA PHE A 411 1.70 7.79 -21.04
C PHE A 411 1.31 8.61 -22.26
N GLY A 412 2.29 8.94 -23.11
CA GLY A 412 2.09 9.84 -24.24
C GLY A 412 1.58 11.22 -23.82
N GLU A 413 0.60 11.76 -24.54
CA GLU A 413 0.04 13.08 -24.27
C GLU A 413 -0.99 13.04 -23.12
N ARG A 414 -0.77 13.86 -22.09
CA ARG A 414 -1.67 13.99 -20.94
C ARG A 414 -2.14 15.44 -20.75
N ALA A 415 -3.44 15.63 -20.63
CA ALA A 415 -4.05 16.91 -20.25
C ALA A 415 -4.38 16.90 -18.75
N ILE A 416 -3.99 17.95 -18.04
CA ILE A 416 -4.14 18.10 -16.59
C ILE A 416 -4.85 19.43 -16.33
N ARG A 417 -6.02 19.38 -15.68
CA ARG A 417 -6.73 20.59 -15.25
C ARG A 417 -6.17 21.06 -13.92
N LEU A 418 -5.89 22.36 -13.80
CA LEU A 418 -5.34 22.98 -12.60
C LEU A 418 -5.96 24.38 -12.39
N PRO A 419 -6.10 24.85 -11.13
CA PRO A 419 -6.45 26.23 -10.86
C PRO A 419 -5.48 27.23 -11.51
N PRO A 420 -5.90 28.46 -11.83
CA PRO A 420 -4.98 29.48 -12.36
C PRO A 420 -3.89 29.83 -11.35
N ALA A 421 -2.63 29.59 -11.72
CA ALA A 421 -1.46 29.91 -10.92
C ALA A 421 -0.19 29.86 -11.79
N THR A 422 0.97 30.12 -11.18
CA THR A 422 2.25 29.73 -11.77
C THR A 422 2.69 28.42 -11.12
N TYR A 423 2.96 27.42 -11.95
CA TYR A 423 3.39 26.10 -11.52
C TYR A 423 4.83 25.85 -11.93
N ARG A 424 5.63 25.26 -11.06
CA ARG A 424 6.91 24.68 -11.44
C ARG A 424 6.64 23.24 -11.86
N VAL A 425 6.89 22.93 -13.13
CA VAL A 425 6.64 21.61 -13.71
C VAL A 425 7.99 20.94 -13.98
N THR A 426 8.18 19.76 -13.39
CA THR A 426 9.32 18.87 -13.64
C THR A 426 8.84 17.67 -14.44
N VAL A 427 9.51 17.36 -15.55
CA VAL A 427 9.28 16.15 -16.36
C VAL A 427 10.56 15.32 -16.39
N SER A 428 10.48 14.05 -16.01
CA SER A 428 11.64 13.16 -15.85
C SER A 428 11.37 11.72 -16.30
N HIS A 429 12.44 11.00 -16.64
CA HIS A 429 12.44 9.55 -16.92
C HIS A 429 13.59 8.85 -16.18
N GLY A 430 13.66 9.08 -14.86
CA GLY A 430 14.65 8.48 -13.98
C GLY A 430 16.08 9.01 -14.09
N LEU A 431 17.01 8.31 -13.44
CA LEU A 431 18.42 8.72 -13.31
C LEU A 431 19.24 8.65 -14.59
N GLU A 432 18.81 7.84 -15.56
CA GLU A 432 19.52 7.65 -16.83
C GLU A 432 19.35 8.83 -17.79
N HIS A 433 18.38 9.72 -17.50
CA HIS A 433 17.98 10.81 -18.37
C HIS A 433 18.13 12.17 -17.68
N ASP A 434 18.28 13.21 -18.49
CA ASP A 434 18.10 14.58 -18.02
C ASP A 434 16.62 14.87 -17.71
N ALA A 435 16.36 15.98 -17.01
CA ALA A 435 15.03 16.42 -16.66
C ALA A 435 14.70 17.78 -17.27
N HIS A 436 13.44 17.95 -17.64
CA HIS A 436 12.91 19.26 -18.00
C HIS A 436 12.30 19.92 -16.78
N VAL A 437 12.65 21.17 -16.50
CA VAL A 437 12.04 21.95 -15.41
C VAL A 437 11.68 23.34 -15.92
N GLU A 438 10.41 23.70 -15.81
CA GLU A 438 9.87 24.95 -16.35
C GLU A 438 8.81 25.54 -15.44
N ASP A 439 8.83 26.87 -15.25
CA ASP A 439 7.77 27.59 -14.57
C ASP A 439 6.69 27.98 -15.61
N VAL A 440 5.50 27.42 -15.48
CA VAL A 440 4.37 27.60 -16.40
C VAL A 440 3.30 28.47 -15.73
N ALA A 441 3.04 29.64 -16.31
CA ALA A 441 1.93 30.50 -15.89
C ALA A 441 0.64 30.04 -16.59
N LEU A 442 -0.31 29.53 -15.81
CA LEU A 442 -1.59 29.01 -16.31
C LEU A 442 -2.72 29.95 -15.93
N ALA A 443 -3.38 30.55 -16.92
CA ALA A 443 -4.54 31.42 -16.72
C ALA A 443 -5.87 30.66 -16.83
N ASP A 444 -6.96 31.27 -16.35
CA ASP A 444 -8.31 30.73 -16.50
C ASP A 444 -8.69 30.54 -17.98
N GLY A 445 -9.17 29.35 -18.32
CA GLY A 445 -9.50 28.92 -19.67
C GLY A 445 -8.29 28.74 -20.61
N ALA A 446 -7.06 28.96 -20.14
CA ALA A 446 -5.86 28.80 -20.96
C ALA A 446 -5.50 27.32 -21.15
N THR A 447 -4.81 27.02 -22.24
CA THR A 447 -4.16 25.73 -22.46
C THR A 447 -2.69 25.96 -22.74
N GLU A 448 -1.83 25.49 -21.85
CA GLU A 448 -0.37 25.56 -22.00
C GLU A 448 0.16 24.17 -22.36
N ARG A 449 1.12 24.11 -23.29
CA ARG A 449 1.67 22.83 -23.79
C ARG A 449 3.16 22.73 -23.54
N LEU A 450 3.57 21.68 -22.84
CA LEU A 450 4.95 21.25 -22.66
C LEU A 450 5.23 20.00 -23.48
N ALA A 451 6.26 20.05 -24.33
CA ALA A 451 6.68 18.89 -25.14
C ALA A 451 8.22 18.72 -25.12
N PRO A 452 8.82 18.50 -23.94
CA PRO A 452 10.25 18.29 -23.84
C PRO A 452 10.68 16.94 -24.43
N VAL A 453 11.93 16.88 -24.87
CA VAL A 453 12.62 15.62 -25.19
C VAL A 453 13.64 15.35 -24.09
N LEU A 454 13.49 14.23 -23.39
CA LEU A 454 14.39 13.83 -22.31
C LEU A 454 15.55 13.04 -22.90
N ALA A 455 16.74 13.64 -22.91
CA ALA A 455 17.95 13.02 -23.43
C ALA A 455 18.48 11.96 -22.47
N ARG A 456 18.99 10.85 -23.00
CA ARG A 456 19.73 9.85 -22.21
C ARG A 456 21.13 10.38 -21.98
N VAL A 457 21.54 10.49 -20.72
CA VAL A 457 22.81 11.13 -20.32
C VAL A 457 23.76 10.20 -19.57
N LEU A 458 23.30 9.00 -19.21
CA LEU A 458 24.11 7.93 -18.67
C LEU A 458 24.22 6.78 -19.66
N ASP A 459 25.40 6.19 -19.71
CA ASP A 459 25.66 4.89 -20.35
C ASP A 459 25.68 3.82 -19.24
N THR A 460 24.58 3.07 -19.18
CA THR A 460 24.36 1.94 -18.26
C THR A 460 24.43 0.61 -18.99
N ASP A 461 25.09 0.55 -20.17
CA ASP A 461 25.11 -0.64 -21.01
C ASP A 461 25.56 -1.89 -20.22
N GLY A 462 24.76 -2.96 -20.30
CA GLY A 462 25.00 -4.21 -19.58
C GLY A 462 24.53 -4.20 -18.11
N TRP A 463 23.79 -3.18 -17.70
CA TRP A 463 23.19 -3.07 -16.38
C TRP A 463 21.68 -2.85 -16.49
N VAL A 464 20.92 -3.58 -15.68
CA VAL A 464 19.46 -3.42 -15.58
C VAL A 464 19.10 -2.72 -14.29
N SER A 465 18.33 -1.64 -14.40
CA SER A 465 17.79 -0.86 -13.29
C SER A 465 16.66 -1.63 -12.59
N VAL A 466 16.79 -1.86 -11.28
CA VAL A 466 15.82 -2.60 -10.45
C VAL A 466 15.44 -1.86 -9.17
N ASP A 467 14.21 -2.05 -8.71
CA ASP A 467 13.74 -1.68 -7.37
C ASP A 467 13.15 -2.92 -6.66
N LEU A 468 13.80 -3.34 -5.57
CA LEU A 468 13.52 -4.62 -4.90
C LEU A 468 12.88 -4.46 -3.52
N HIS A 469 12.47 -3.24 -3.18
CA HIS A 469 11.75 -2.94 -1.95
C HIS A 469 10.87 -1.70 -2.16
N LEU A 470 9.56 -1.94 -2.31
CA LEU A 470 8.54 -0.93 -2.50
C LEU A 470 7.16 -1.45 -2.06
N HIS A 471 6.27 -0.52 -1.76
CA HIS A 471 4.93 -0.79 -1.24
C HIS A 471 3.86 -0.15 -2.09
N SER A 472 2.67 -0.71 -1.98
CA SER A 472 1.45 -0.22 -2.61
C SER A 472 0.29 -0.27 -1.62
N ASP A 473 -0.88 0.16 -2.10
CA ASP A 473 -2.15 -0.09 -1.45
C ASP A 473 -2.54 -1.57 -1.44
N LEU A 474 -1.61 -2.51 -1.33
CA LEU A 474 -1.82 -3.87 -0.81
C LEU A 474 -1.04 -4.08 0.50
N SER A 475 -0.03 -3.26 0.77
CA SER A 475 0.56 -3.09 2.11
C SER A 475 -0.43 -2.41 3.07
N THR A 476 -0.27 -2.64 4.36
CA THR A 476 -1.09 -2.02 5.40
C THR A 476 -0.82 -0.54 5.63
N ASP A 477 0.39 -0.06 5.31
CA ASP A 477 0.87 1.28 5.62
C ASP A 477 1.20 2.13 4.38
N SER A 478 0.67 1.74 3.23
CA SER A 478 0.79 2.49 1.99
C SER A 478 -0.58 2.77 1.39
N VAL A 479 -0.81 4.03 1.03
CA VAL A 479 -2.03 4.51 0.36
C VAL A 479 -1.83 4.67 -1.15
N HIS A 480 -0.71 4.19 -1.70
CA HIS A 480 -0.34 4.38 -3.11
C HIS A 480 -1.03 3.34 -3.99
N PRO A 481 -1.99 3.70 -4.87
CA PRO A 481 -2.62 2.72 -5.75
C PRO A 481 -1.61 1.84 -6.49
N VAL A 482 -1.74 0.51 -6.38
CA VAL A 482 -0.74 -0.44 -6.88
C VAL A 482 -0.49 -0.33 -8.38
N GLU A 483 -1.52 -0.03 -9.19
CA GLU A 483 -1.31 0.26 -10.61
C GLU A 483 -0.51 1.54 -10.85
N ASP A 484 -0.73 2.57 -10.03
CA ASP A 484 -0.01 3.84 -10.14
C ASP A 484 1.46 3.69 -9.70
N ALA A 485 1.73 2.93 -8.64
CA ALA A 485 3.08 2.58 -8.22
C ALA A 485 3.86 1.88 -9.35
N VAL A 486 3.23 0.90 -10.02
CA VAL A 486 3.83 0.18 -11.16
C VAL A 486 3.99 1.09 -12.40
N ARG A 487 3.03 1.98 -12.66
CA ARG A 487 3.16 2.98 -13.73
C ARG A 487 4.30 3.97 -13.46
N LEU A 488 4.51 4.35 -12.20
CA LEU A 488 5.62 5.23 -11.80
C LEU A 488 6.98 4.55 -11.92
N LEU A 489 7.10 3.24 -11.66
CA LEU A 489 8.34 2.50 -11.97
C LEU A 489 8.74 2.66 -13.44
N ALA A 490 7.78 2.46 -14.36
CA ALA A 490 8.03 2.63 -15.79
C ALA A 490 8.35 4.09 -16.14
N ALA A 491 7.62 5.05 -15.55
CA ALA A 491 7.85 6.47 -15.71
C ALA A 491 9.25 6.92 -15.20
N GLU A 492 9.81 6.20 -14.25
CA GLU A 492 11.14 6.39 -13.67
C GLU A 492 12.24 5.60 -14.41
N GLY A 493 11.91 4.93 -15.51
CA GLY A 493 12.87 4.12 -16.28
C GLY A 493 13.38 2.89 -15.52
N VAL A 494 12.68 2.45 -14.47
CA VAL A 494 12.99 1.16 -13.83
C VAL A 494 12.58 0.04 -14.78
N GLN A 495 13.41 -0.99 -14.90
CA GLN A 495 13.21 -2.08 -15.87
C GLN A 495 12.70 -3.37 -15.21
N ALA A 496 12.97 -3.56 -13.92
CA ALA A 496 12.49 -4.71 -13.16
C ALA A 496 12.16 -4.34 -11.71
N ALA A 497 11.18 -5.02 -11.10
CA ALA A 497 10.85 -4.78 -9.70
C ALA A 497 10.23 -6.01 -9.01
N ALA A 498 10.35 -6.06 -7.68
CA ALA A 498 9.69 -7.06 -6.85
C ALA A 498 8.56 -6.40 -6.04
N ALA A 499 7.38 -7.02 -6.02
CA ALA A 499 6.31 -6.61 -5.13
C ALA A 499 6.65 -6.98 -3.69
N THR A 500 6.77 -6.03 -2.77
CA THR A 500 7.19 -6.34 -1.39
C THR A 500 6.26 -5.71 -0.37
N ASP A 501 4.96 -5.71 -0.65
CA ASP A 501 3.94 -5.30 0.31
C ASP A 501 4.10 -6.06 1.64
N HIS A 502 3.80 -5.38 2.75
CA HIS A 502 3.89 -5.98 4.08
C HIS A 502 2.99 -7.20 4.23
N ASP A 503 3.59 -8.34 4.53
CA ASP A 503 2.93 -9.59 4.87
C ASP A 503 1.86 -10.05 3.84
N TYR A 504 1.96 -9.61 2.58
CA TYR A 504 1.06 -9.99 1.48
C TYR A 504 1.85 -10.25 0.18
N VAL A 505 1.60 -11.39 -0.47
CA VAL A 505 2.28 -11.74 -1.74
C VAL A 505 1.50 -11.20 -2.94
N THR A 506 1.91 -10.02 -3.44
CA THR A 506 1.26 -9.39 -4.59
C THR A 506 1.78 -9.94 -5.92
N ASP A 507 0.87 -10.36 -6.82
CA ASP A 507 1.20 -10.75 -8.19
C ASP A 507 1.41 -9.53 -9.09
N TYR A 508 2.63 -8.96 -9.10
CA TYR A 508 2.93 -7.83 -9.97
C TYR A 508 2.93 -8.17 -11.46
N ALA A 509 3.05 -9.43 -11.89
CA ALA A 509 2.92 -9.75 -13.32
C ALA A 509 1.49 -9.45 -13.80
N ARG A 510 0.48 -9.81 -12.98
CA ARG A 510 -0.91 -9.41 -13.21
C ARG A 510 -1.09 -7.89 -13.14
N ILE A 511 -0.51 -7.22 -12.15
CA ILE A 511 -0.62 -5.76 -12.02
C ILE A 511 -0.01 -5.04 -13.22
N GLY A 512 1.17 -5.45 -13.69
CA GLY A 512 1.83 -4.85 -14.86
C GLY A 512 0.95 -4.89 -16.11
N ALA A 513 0.27 -6.02 -16.33
CA ALA A 513 -0.68 -6.17 -17.43
C ALA A 513 -1.89 -5.22 -17.30
N LEU A 514 -2.44 -5.04 -16.08
CA LEU A 514 -3.52 -4.07 -15.82
C LEU A 514 -3.04 -2.62 -15.97
N ALA A 515 -1.83 -2.34 -15.49
CA ALA A 515 -1.18 -1.05 -15.55
C ALA A 515 -0.82 -0.63 -16.99
N GLY A 516 -0.70 -1.61 -17.91
CA GLY A 516 -0.29 -1.39 -19.30
C GLY A 516 1.22 -1.15 -19.44
N VAL A 517 2.03 -1.75 -18.55
CA VAL A 517 3.50 -1.62 -18.58
C VAL A 517 4.17 -2.94 -18.94
N ASP A 518 5.31 -2.85 -19.60
CA ASP A 518 6.16 -3.99 -19.94
C ASP A 518 7.45 -3.91 -19.13
N LEU A 519 7.39 -4.41 -17.90
CA LEU A 519 8.49 -4.45 -16.93
C LEU A 519 8.72 -5.90 -16.49
N ALA A 520 9.95 -6.26 -16.14
CA ALA A 520 10.25 -7.54 -15.53
C ALA A 520 9.82 -7.53 -14.05
N LEU A 521 8.54 -7.82 -13.82
CA LEU A 521 7.92 -7.77 -12.51
C LEU A 521 7.78 -9.17 -11.91
N VAL A 522 8.03 -9.29 -10.60
CA VAL A 522 7.80 -10.53 -9.86
C VAL A 522 7.05 -10.28 -8.56
N ALA A 523 6.36 -11.33 -8.11
CA ALA A 523 5.82 -11.36 -6.76
C ALA A 523 6.94 -11.51 -5.72
N GLY A 524 6.70 -10.92 -4.57
CA GLY A 524 7.54 -11.01 -3.38
C GLY A 524 6.70 -10.72 -2.15
N VAL A 525 7.37 -10.52 -1.02
CA VAL A 525 6.75 -10.06 0.23
C VAL A 525 7.81 -9.39 1.08
N GLU A 526 7.41 -8.37 1.85
CA GLU A 526 8.16 -7.98 3.05
C GLU A 526 7.54 -8.63 4.27
N VAL A 527 8.25 -9.58 4.88
CA VAL A 527 7.84 -10.17 6.17
C VAL A 527 8.16 -9.15 7.26
N SER A 528 7.12 -8.54 7.83
CA SER A 528 7.24 -7.34 8.68
C SER A 528 7.19 -7.67 10.16
N THR A 529 8.21 -8.40 10.61
CA THR A 529 8.23 -8.87 11.99
C THR A 529 8.47 -7.71 12.96
N THR A 530 7.66 -7.66 14.01
CA THR A 530 7.83 -6.69 15.10
C THR A 530 8.90 -7.10 16.12
N THR A 531 9.48 -8.29 15.96
CA THR A 531 10.37 -8.91 16.95
C THR A 531 11.83 -8.90 16.53
N PHE A 532 12.13 -8.95 15.23
CA PHE A 532 13.50 -8.97 14.74
C PHE A 532 13.76 -8.22 13.44
N GLY A 533 12.80 -7.45 12.91
CA GLY A 533 12.99 -6.60 11.74
C GLY A 533 12.37 -7.17 10.47
N HIS A 534 12.53 -6.43 9.37
CA HIS A 534 11.85 -6.75 8.13
C HIS A 534 12.75 -7.47 7.11
N ILE A 535 12.17 -8.43 6.42
CA ILE A 535 12.88 -9.36 5.55
C ILE A 535 12.10 -9.53 4.25
N ASN A 536 12.72 -9.19 3.12
CA ASN A 536 12.14 -9.45 1.81
C ASN A 536 12.46 -10.86 1.33
N GLY A 537 11.51 -11.45 0.59
CA GLY A 537 11.75 -12.61 -0.26
C GLY A 537 11.15 -12.43 -1.64
N TYR A 538 11.94 -12.72 -2.68
CA TYR A 538 11.52 -12.64 -4.09
C TYR A 538 12.48 -13.47 -4.99
N PRO A 539 12.04 -14.00 -6.13
CA PRO A 539 10.64 -14.07 -6.58
C PRO A 539 9.88 -15.18 -5.85
N LEU A 540 8.61 -14.92 -5.54
CA LEU A 540 7.69 -15.88 -4.90
C LEU A 540 6.59 -16.33 -5.85
N VAL A 541 5.92 -17.43 -5.51
CA VAL A 541 4.66 -17.84 -6.16
C VAL A 541 3.50 -17.33 -5.32
N ALA A 542 2.67 -16.44 -5.88
CA ALA A 542 1.42 -16.03 -5.23
C ALA A 542 0.44 -17.22 -5.13
N ARG A 543 -0.13 -17.42 -3.95
CA ARG A 543 -1.06 -18.50 -3.61
C ARG A 543 -2.38 -17.91 -3.12
N PRO A 544 -3.26 -17.43 -4.02
CA PRO A 544 -4.51 -16.74 -3.64
C PRO A 544 -5.48 -17.64 -2.85
N ASP A 545 -5.25 -18.96 -2.86
CA ASP A 545 -5.96 -19.93 -2.05
C ASP A 545 -5.51 -19.97 -0.57
N GLN A 546 -4.47 -19.23 -0.20
CA GLN A 546 -3.96 -19.11 1.15
C GLN A 546 -4.17 -17.68 1.67
N THR A 547 -4.07 -17.51 2.99
CA THR A 547 -4.11 -16.19 3.59
C THR A 547 -2.94 -15.34 3.11
N ALA A 548 -3.22 -14.07 2.84
CA ALA A 548 -2.27 -13.09 2.35
C ALA A 548 -1.48 -13.57 1.12
N ALA A 549 -2.19 -14.28 0.24
CA ALA A 549 -1.65 -14.92 -0.95
C ALA A 549 -0.42 -15.83 -0.69
N GLY A 550 -0.29 -16.41 0.50
CA GLY A 550 0.79 -17.33 0.87
C GLY A 550 1.97 -16.70 1.61
N ALA A 551 1.82 -15.47 2.13
CA ALA A 551 2.85 -14.86 2.97
C ALA A 551 3.13 -15.68 4.24
N PRO A 552 4.40 -15.77 4.70
CA PRO A 552 4.73 -16.47 5.95
C PRO A 552 4.06 -15.86 7.18
N ALA A 553 3.34 -16.69 7.96
CA ALA A 553 2.81 -16.29 9.26
C ALA A 553 3.89 -16.36 10.34
N TRP A 554 4.61 -15.26 10.54
CA TRP A 554 5.89 -15.21 11.25
C TRP A 554 5.84 -15.23 12.79
N PHE A 555 4.65 -15.24 13.41
CA PHE A 555 4.42 -14.94 14.84
C PHE A 555 5.29 -15.73 15.85
N ASP A 556 5.63 -16.97 15.54
CA ASP A 556 6.44 -17.87 16.38
C ASP A 556 7.74 -18.34 15.67
N MET A 557 8.11 -17.66 14.59
CA MET A 557 9.28 -18.02 13.78
C MET A 557 10.55 -17.34 14.31
N SER A 558 11.68 -18.05 14.24
CA SER A 558 12.99 -17.41 14.29
C SER A 558 13.32 -16.75 12.93
N PRO A 559 14.35 -15.88 12.86
CA PRO A 559 14.84 -15.39 11.57
C PRO A 559 15.15 -16.51 10.57
N ALA A 560 15.80 -17.59 11.02
CA ALA A 560 16.12 -18.73 10.17
C ALA A 560 14.86 -19.44 9.64
N ASP A 561 13.82 -19.59 10.48
CA ASP A 561 12.54 -20.17 10.04
C ASP A 561 11.86 -19.29 8.98
N VAL A 562 11.93 -17.96 9.12
CA VAL A 562 11.43 -17.03 8.08
C VAL A 562 12.22 -17.17 6.78
N PHE A 563 13.56 -17.26 6.87
CA PHE A 563 14.40 -17.44 5.68
C PHE A 563 14.06 -18.74 4.94
N ASP A 564 13.84 -19.83 5.67
CA ASP A 564 13.46 -21.11 5.10
C ASP A 564 12.05 -21.08 4.49
N ALA A 565 11.09 -20.44 5.15
CA ALA A 565 9.74 -20.26 4.63
C ALA A 565 9.72 -19.45 3.31
N LEU A 566 10.51 -18.38 3.22
CA LEU A 566 10.65 -17.59 2.00
C LEU A 566 11.28 -18.41 0.85
N ARG A 567 12.29 -19.23 1.15
CA ARG A 567 12.89 -20.13 0.15
C ARG A 567 11.92 -21.20 -0.32
N GLU A 568 11.08 -21.73 0.56
CA GLU A 568 10.04 -22.70 0.20
C GLU A 568 8.93 -22.08 -0.66
N ALA A 569 8.60 -20.81 -0.42
CA ALA A 569 7.63 -20.06 -1.21
C ALA A 569 8.18 -19.57 -2.57
N GLY A 570 9.50 -19.67 -2.79
CA GLY A 570 10.17 -19.17 -3.98
C GLY A 570 9.72 -19.83 -5.28
N ASP A 571 9.68 -19.05 -6.36
CA ASP A 571 9.32 -19.57 -7.68
C ASP A 571 10.51 -20.33 -8.31
N PRO A 572 10.46 -21.68 -8.42
CA PRO A 572 11.57 -22.45 -8.98
C PRO A 572 11.79 -22.19 -10.47
N SER A 573 10.76 -21.75 -11.20
CA SER A 573 10.89 -21.41 -12.63
C SER A 573 11.72 -20.14 -12.85
N LEU A 574 11.82 -19.30 -11.82
CA LEU A 574 12.63 -18.09 -11.79
C LEU A 574 13.90 -18.24 -10.92
N GLY A 575 14.23 -19.48 -10.55
CA GLY A 575 15.44 -19.83 -9.79
C GLY A 575 15.28 -19.90 -8.26
N GLY A 576 14.09 -19.65 -7.72
CA GLY A 576 13.80 -19.65 -6.28
C GLY A 576 14.15 -18.33 -5.59
N ALA A 577 13.59 -18.12 -4.40
CA ALA A 577 13.69 -16.85 -3.68
C ALA A 577 15.12 -16.56 -3.22
N LEU A 578 15.51 -15.28 -3.30
CA LEU A 578 16.60 -14.69 -2.53
C LEU A 578 16.00 -14.03 -1.28
N VAL A 579 16.74 -14.06 -0.18
CA VAL A 579 16.36 -13.45 1.08
C VAL A 579 17.16 -12.17 1.28
N GLN A 580 16.45 -11.07 1.51
CA GLN A 580 17.02 -9.74 1.72
C GLN A 580 16.70 -9.24 3.13
N ILE A 581 17.71 -8.71 3.82
CA ILE A 581 17.49 -7.92 5.04
C ILE A 581 17.27 -6.46 4.65
N ASN A 582 16.12 -5.92 5.03
CA ASN A 582 15.73 -4.55 4.72
C ASN A 582 16.23 -3.58 5.80
N HIS A 583 16.54 -2.35 5.39
CA HIS A 583 16.86 -1.20 6.24
C HIS A 583 17.35 -1.58 7.66
N PRO A 584 18.51 -2.24 7.78
CA PRO A 584 18.84 -3.12 8.93
C PRO A 584 19.05 -2.37 10.25
N ARG A 585 19.00 -1.04 10.22
CA ARG A 585 19.17 -0.11 11.34
C ARG A 585 17.97 0.83 11.55
N LEU A 586 16.83 0.60 10.89
CA LEU A 586 15.65 1.45 10.99
C LEU A 586 14.82 1.15 12.24
N GLY A 587 14.95 1.99 13.28
CA GLY A 587 14.01 2.04 14.41
C GLY A 587 13.69 0.68 15.03
N ASP A 588 12.39 0.41 15.21
CA ASP A 588 11.89 -0.87 15.75
C ASP A 588 11.93 -2.02 14.72
N ALA A 589 12.10 -1.71 13.43
CA ALA A 589 12.30 -2.67 12.34
C ALA A 589 13.78 -3.08 12.14
N SER A 590 14.66 -2.73 13.09
CA SER A 590 16.11 -2.88 13.00
C SER A 590 16.56 -4.33 13.21
N PHE A 591 16.84 -5.06 12.11
CA PHE A 591 17.36 -6.43 12.18
C PHE A 591 18.70 -6.52 12.91
N PHE A 592 19.68 -5.69 12.58
CA PHE A 592 20.97 -5.71 13.26
C PHE A 592 20.92 -5.17 14.70
N GLY A 593 19.92 -4.35 15.03
CA GLY A 593 19.63 -3.97 16.41
C GLY A 593 19.10 -5.14 17.22
N ALA A 594 18.04 -5.78 16.73
CA ALA A 594 17.38 -6.91 17.38
C ALA A 594 18.31 -8.12 17.52
N ARG A 595 19.09 -8.41 16.46
CA ARG A 595 20.04 -9.53 16.39
C ARG A 595 21.45 -9.17 16.88
N ARG A 596 21.62 -7.98 17.48
CA ARG A 596 22.83 -7.48 18.14
C ARG A 596 24.11 -7.72 17.34
N LEU A 597 24.19 -7.17 16.13
CA LEU A 597 25.40 -7.22 15.32
C LEU A 597 26.61 -6.67 16.09
N ASP A 598 27.58 -7.54 16.33
CA ASP A 598 28.94 -7.16 16.68
C ASP A 598 29.67 -6.79 15.38
N ARG A 599 29.76 -5.49 15.11
CA ARG A 599 30.42 -4.94 13.93
C ARG A 599 31.93 -5.21 13.93
N GLU A 600 32.56 -5.49 15.08
CA GLU A 600 33.98 -5.81 15.12
C GLU A 600 34.23 -7.26 14.70
N ALA A 601 33.45 -8.19 15.27
CA ALA A 601 33.57 -9.62 14.99
C ALA A 601 32.85 -10.07 13.71
N GLY A 602 31.87 -9.31 13.21
CA GLY A 602 31.01 -9.71 12.10
C GLY A 602 30.07 -10.86 12.46
N THR A 603 29.52 -10.84 13.68
CA THR A 603 28.65 -11.90 14.21
C THR A 603 27.33 -11.34 14.74
N LEU A 604 26.27 -12.12 14.62
CA LEU A 604 24.96 -11.85 15.23
C LEU A 604 24.73 -12.73 16.48
N LEU A 605 23.58 -12.55 17.14
CA LEU A 605 23.14 -13.35 18.29
C LEU A 605 23.21 -14.87 18.02
N ALA A 606 22.79 -15.30 16.83
CA ALA A 606 22.90 -16.68 16.39
C ALA A 606 23.61 -16.73 15.02
N PRO A 607 24.55 -17.66 14.77
CA PRO A 607 25.23 -17.77 13.48
C PRO A 607 24.29 -17.94 12.29
N GLU A 608 23.18 -18.67 12.47
CA GLU A 608 22.14 -18.89 11.47
C GLU A 608 21.38 -17.61 11.06
N ASP A 609 21.42 -16.54 11.87
CA ASP A 609 20.82 -15.24 11.51
C ASP A 609 21.56 -14.56 10.33
N LEU A 610 22.73 -15.06 9.95
CA LEU A 610 23.50 -14.63 8.76
C LEU A 610 23.12 -15.41 7.49
N GLY A 611 22.08 -16.25 7.55
CA GLY A 611 21.60 -17.09 6.45
C GLY A 611 20.79 -16.34 5.40
N PHE A 612 21.11 -15.09 5.06
CA PHE A 612 20.49 -14.30 4.00
C PHE A 612 21.50 -14.01 2.87
N GLU A 613 21.02 -13.63 1.68
CA GLU A 613 21.90 -13.36 0.53
C GLU A 613 22.11 -11.85 0.28
N ILE A 614 21.07 -11.06 0.53
CA ILE A 614 21.02 -9.65 0.14
C ILE A 614 20.92 -8.76 1.38
N LEU A 615 21.62 -7.63 1.36
CA LEU A 615 21.57 -6.61 2.40
C LEU A 615 21.25 -5.25 1.79
N GLU A 616 20.17 -4.64 2.25
CA GLU A 616 19.83 -3.27 1.88
C GLU A 616 20.74 -2.29 2.64
N VAL A 617 21.69 -1.69 1.93
CA VAL A 617 22.65 -0.74 2.50
C VAL A 617 22.17 0.70 2.39
N TRP A 618 21.18 0.94 1.53
CA TRP A 618 20.63 2.26 1.30
C TRP A 618 19.13 2.19 1.01
N ASN A 619 18.33 2.78 1.89
CA ASN A 619 16.87 2.77 1.77
C ASN A 619 16.34 4.21 1.70
N GLY A 620 15.46 4.48 0.72
CA GLY A 620 14.92 5.80 0.42
C GLY A 620 13.94 6.35 1.47
N TYR A 621 13.24 5.48 2.20
CA TYR A 621 12.33 5.86 3.28
C TYR A 621 13.10 6.33 4.52
N THR A 622 14.26 5.75 4.80
CA THR A 622 15.02 6.06 6.02
C THR A 622 15.47 7.53 6.08
N ARG A 623 15.26 8.17 7.23
CA ARG A 623 15.79 9.53 7.52
C ARG A 623 17.17 9.51 8.22
N GLY A 624 17.82 8.34 8.24
CA GLY A 624 19.07 8.06 8.94
C GLY A 624 19.32 6.56 9.05
N GLY A 625 20.57 6.16 9.29
CA GLY A 625 20.96 4.75 9.42
C GLY A 625 21.60 4.14 8.18
N ASN A 626 21.39 4.70 6.98
CA ASN A 626 22.05 4.23 5.75
C ASN A 626 23.58 4.17 5.85
N GLU A 627 24.21 5.19 6.44
CA GLU A 627 25.67 5.17 6.66
C GLU A 627 26.08 4.02 7.59
N ASP A 628 25.31 3.76 8.65
CA ASP A 628 25.58 2.65 9.56
C ASP A 628 25.38 1.29 8.88
N SER A 629 24.32 1.14 8.08
CA SER A 629 24.05 -0.06 7.28
C SER A 629 25.20 -0.34 6.29
N PHE A 630 25.71 0.70 5.63
CA PHE A 630 26.87 0.58 4.74
C PHE A 630 28.15 0.19 5.51
N LEU A 631 28.40 0.78 6.68
CA LEU A 631 29.55 0.41 7.51
C LEU A 631 29.43 -1.01 8.11
N ASP A 632 28.21 -1.45 8.45
CA ASP A 632 27.93 -2.83 8.85
C ASP A 632 28.20 -3.80 7.70
N TYR A 633 27.79 -3.46 6.48
CA TYR A 633 28.09 -4.24 5.29
C TYR A 633 29.60 -4.42 5.08
N LEU A 634 30.39 -3.34 5.10
CA LEU A 634 31.85 -3.43 4.98
C LEU A 634 32.47 -4.29 6.08
N ALA A 635 31.96 -4.20 7.31
CA ALA A 635 32.42 -5.01 8.43
C ALA A 635 32.12 -6.51 8.24
N LEU A 636 30.92 -6.85 7.77
CA LEU A 636 30.53 -8.22 7.47
C LEU A 636 31.39 -8.82 6.34
N LEU A 637 31.65 -8.04 5.28
CA LEU A 637 32.55 -8.47 4.21
C LEU A 637 33.99 -8.73 4.71
N ALA A 638 34.49 -7.85 5.58
CA ALA A 638 35.81 -7.99 6.19
C ALA A 638 35.90 -9.20 7.14
N ALA A 639 34.79 -9.58 7.77
CA ALA A 639 34.68 -10.81 8.56
C ALA A 639 34.57 -12.09 7.71
N GLY A 640 34.50 -11.97 6.38
CA GLY A 640 34.50 -13.08 5.44
C GLY A 640 33.12 -13.44 4.89
N HIS A 641 32.06 -12.73 5.28
CA HIS A 641 30.73 -12.93 4.71
C HIS A 641 30.66 -12.39 3.28
N ARG A 642 29.69 -12.89 2.51
CA ARG A 642 29.49 -12.53 1.10
C ARG A 642 28.01 -12.26 0.90
N PHE A 643 27.63 -11.00 1.10
CA PHE A 643 26.28 -10.52 0.85
C PHE A 643 26.28 -9.61 -0.37
N THR A 644 25.18 -9.61 -1.10
CA THR A 644 24.94 -8.66 -2.18
C THR A 644 24.33 -7.40 -1.59
N MET A 645 24.95 -6.26 -1.82
CA MET A 645 24.36 -4.98 -1.42
C MET A 645 23.31 -4.54 -2.44
N VAL A 646 22.24 -3.94 -1.93
CA VAL A 646 21.22 -3.25 -2.75
C VAL A 646 20.83 -1.93 -2.10
N GLY A 647 20.23 -1.06 -2.89
CA GLY A 647 19.49 0.08 -2.39
C GLY A 647 18.20 0.26 -3.18
N ASN A 648 17.14 0.60 -2.46
CA ASN A 648 15.76 0.56 -2.96
C ASN A 648 14.97 1.74 -2.39
N SER A 649 13.83 2.03 -3.03
CA SER A 649 13.01 3.21 -2.73
C SER A 649 12.32 3.12 -1.37
N ASP A 650 11.76 1.95 -1.07
CA ASP A 650 10.82 1.73 0.03
C ASP A 650 9.65 2.74 -0.03
N SER A 651 9.15 2.93 -1.25
CA SER A 651 8.08 3.89 -1.55
C SER A 651 6.75 3.43 -0.96
N HIS A 652 6.05 4.31 -0.25
CA HIS A 652 4.72 4.05 0.33
C HIS A 652 3.65 5.02 -0.16
N VAL A 653 4.06 6.11 -0.78
CA VAL A 653 3.22 7.27 -1.08
C VAL A 653 3.66 7.89 -2.41
N PRO A 654 2.73 8.49 -3.18
CA PRO A 654 3.09 9.09 -4.47
C PRO A 654 4.20 10.14 -4.39
N ASP A 655 4.24 10.97 -3.35
CA ASP A 655 5.25 12.03 -3.19
C ASP A 655 6.68 11.50 -2.89
N ARG A 656 6.83 10.20 -2.61
CA ARG A 656 8.12 9.50 -2.53
C ARG A 656 8.06 8.27 -3.43
N PRO A 657 8.19 8.47 -4.75
CA PRO A 657 7.86 7.45 -5.73
C PRO A 657 8.86 6.30 -5.70
N PRO A 658 8.49 5.16 -6.29
CA PRO A 658 9.40 4.05 -6.47
C PRO A 658 10.57 4.41 -7.39
N GLY A 659 11.61 3.59 -7.36
CA GLY A 659 12.77 3.70 -8.23
C GLY A 659 13.84 4.71 -7.78
N SER A 660 13.81 5.27 -6.57
CA SER A 660 14.97 6.01 -6.07
C SER A 660 15.04 5.94 -4.54
N PRO A 661 16.14 5.44 -3.94
CA PRO A 661 17.31 4.82 -4.57
C PRO A 661 16.94 3.58 -5.38
N ARG A 662 17.85 3.15 -6.24
CA ARG A 662 17.70 1.89 -6.97
C ARG A 662 19.01 1.15 -7.12
N SER A 663 18.90 -0.10 -7.56
CA SER A 663 20.04 -0.95 -7.83
C SER A 663 20.18 -1.20 -9.33
N PHE A 664 21.40 -1.41 -9.79
CA PHE A 664 21.72 -1.81 -11.16
C PHE A 664 22.37 -3.19 -11.10
N VAL A 665 21.77 -4.17 -11.77
CA VAL A 665 22.24 -5.55 -11.79
C VAL A 665 22.93 -5.83 -13.11
N ARG A 666 24.15 -6.37 -13.08
CA ARG A 666 24.89 -6.71 -14.30
C ARG A 666 24.25 -7.91 -15.01
N VAL A 667 23.96 -7.75 -16.30
CA VAL A 667 23.41 -8.79 -17.18
C VAL A 667 24.31 -8.99 -18.40
N ALA A 668 24.12 -10.11 -19.10
CA ALA A 668 24.85 -10.40 -20.34
C ALA A 668 24.25 -9.65 -21.55
N ASP A 669 22.93 -9.51 -21.60
CA ASP A 669 22.21 -8.79 -22.65
C ASP A 669 21.00 -8.03 -22.09
N GLU A 670 21.10 -6.71 -22.03
CA GLU A 670 20.03 -5.84 -21.55
C GLU A 670 18.80 -5.78 -22.47
N ALA A 671 18.93 -6.21 -23.73
CA ALA A 671 17.82 -6.20 -24.67
C ALA A 671 16.91 -7.44 -24.55
N SER A 672 17.35 -8.47 -23.83
CA SER A 672 16.63 -9.75 -23.77
C SER A 672 16.68 -10.45 -22.40
N PHE A 673 17.03 -9.72 -21.34
CA PHE A 673 17.09 -10.27 -19.99
C PHE A 673 15.72 -10.77 -19.51
N ASP A 674 15.75 -11.73 -18.58
CA ASP A 674 14.60 -12.13 -17.79
C ASP A 674 14.92 -12.08 -16.29
N TRP A 675 13.92 -12.37 -15.45
CA TRP A 675 14.12 -12.35 -14.02
C TRP A 675 15.09 -13.43 -13.50
N ALA A 676 15.19 -14.58 -14.19
CA ALA A 676 16.13 -15.62 -13.78
C ALA A 676 17.59 -15.17 -13.98
N GLU A 677 17.86 -14.42 -15.05
CA GLU A 677 19.15 -13.75 -15.28
C GLU A 677 19.43 -12.68 -14.22
N LEU A 678 18.46 -11.82 -13.90
CA LEU A 678 18.60 -10.81 -12.84
C LEU A 678 18.88 -11.44 -11.49
N ARG A 679 18.13 -12.47 -11.10
CA ARG A 679 18.38 -13.24 -9.88
C ARG A 679 19.79 -13.82 -9.88
N ALA A 680 20.26 -14.36 -11.00
CA ALA A 680 21.63 -14.87 -11.10
C ALA A 680 22.67 -13.75 -10.95
N GLY A 681 22.42 -12.55 -11.47
CA GLY A 681 23.27 -11.37 -11.26
C GLY A 681 23.31 -10.93 -9.79
N LEU A 682 22.16 -10.87 -9.13
CA LEU A 682 22.05 -10.62 -7.69
C LEU A 682 22.82 -11.66 -6.88
N ALA A 683 22.73 -12.94 -7.23
CA ALA A 683 23.47 -14.00 -6.56
C ALA A 683 24.99 -13.94 -6.77
N ARG A 684 25.47 -13.34 -7.87
CA ARG A 684 26.90 -13.07 -8.10
C ARG A 684 27.40 -11.83 -7.34
N GLY A 685 26.50 -10.98 -6.86
CA GLY A 685 26.83 -9.73 -6.17
C GLY A 685 27.32 -8.62 -7.09
N GLU A 686 27.08 -8.73 -8.40
CA GLU A 686 27.47 -7.74 -9.41
C GLU A 686 26.40 -6.62 -9.47
N VAL A 687 26.36 -5.81 -8.41
CA VAL A 687 25.36 -4.75 -8.21
C VAL A 687 26.00 -3.39 -8.00
N VAL A 688 25.40 -2.35 -8.57
CA VAL A 688 25.69 -0.95 -8.23
C VAL A 688 24.46 -0.36 -7.56
N VAL A 689 24.64 0.29 -6.42
CA VAL A 689 23.57 1.07 -5.77
C VAL A 689 23.69 2.50 -6.27
N ALA A 690 22.58 3.08 -6.73
CA ALA A 690 22.57 4.40 -7.34
C ALA A 690 21.36 5.22 -6.86
N ALA A 691 21.64 6.47 -6.56
CA ALA A 691 20.69 7.46 -6.12
C ALA A 691 21.09 8.79 -6.79
N GLY A 692 20.86 8.90 -8.11
CA GLY A 692 21.30 10.05 -8.91
C GLY A 692 22.79 10.06 -9.32
N ILE A 693 23.62 9.15 -8.81
CA ILE A 693 24.99 8.92 -9.32
C ILE A 693 25.15 7.45 -9.68
N PHE A 694 25.57 7.18 -10.91
CA PHE A 694 25.94 5.86 -11.37
C PHE A 694 27.46 5.75 -11.44
N VAL A 695 28.05 4.94 -10.57
CA VAL A 695 29.50 4.71 -10.50
C VAL A 695 29.80 3.25 -10.79
N THR A 696 30.80 3.02 -11.64
CA THR A 696 31.36 1.69 -11.89
C THR A 696 32.85 1.69 -11.56
N ALA A 697 33.36 0.52 -11.20
CA ALA A 697 34.78 0.34 -10.96
C ALA A 697 35.22 -1.08 -11.34
N GLU A 698 36.45 -1.20 -11.85
CA GLU A 698 37.07 -2.47 -12.19
C GLU A 698 38.57 -2.45 -11.81
N LEU A 699 39.15 -3.61 -11.52
CA LEU A 699 40.59 -3.70 -11.29
C LEU A 699 41.35 -3.46 -12.61
N ALA A 700 42.15 -2.39 -12.66
CA ALA A 700 42.92 -2.02 -13.85
C ALA A 700 44.23 -2.83 -14.01
N GLY A 701 44.49 -3.73 -13.07
CA GLY A 701 45.70 -4.57 -13.02
C GLY A 701 45.81 -5.31 -11.69
N PRO A 702 46.81 -6.19 -11.54
CA PRO A 702 47.06 -6.87 -10.27
C PRO A 702 47.53 -5.88 -9.20
N ALA A 703 47.38 -6.27 -7.93
CA ALA A 703 48.00 -5.54 -6.84
C ALA A 703 49.53 -5.48 -7.00
N VAL A 704 50.10 -4.28 -6.80
CA VAL A 704 51.54 -4.02 -6.81
C VAL A 704 51.95 -3.50 -5.45
N GLY A 705 52.67 -4.32 -4.68
CA GLY A 705 53.00 -3.98 -3.29
C GLY A 705 51.75 -4.00 -2.39
N ASP A 706 51.48 -2.90 -1.69
CA ASP A 706 50.30 -2.70 -0.83
C ASP A 706 49.26 -1.78 -1.48
N SER A 707 49.22 -1.75 -2.81
CA SER A 707 48.27 -0.94 -3.58
C SER A 707 47.75 -1.68 -4.80
N VAL A 708 46.52 -1.36 -5.22
CA VAL A 708 45.92 -1.89 -6.44
C VAL A 708 45.40 -0.74 -7.30
N PRO A 709 45.62 -0.76 -8.64
CA PRO A 709 45.04 0.24 -9.53
C PRO A 709 43.56 -0.12 -9.79
N VAL A 710 42.66 0.82 -9.49
CA VAL A 710 41.22 0.68 -9.71
C VAL A 710 40.79 1.72 -10.74
N HIS A 711 40.23 1.28 -11.85
CA HIS A 711 39.59 2.17 -12.83
C HIS A 711 38.21 2.55 -12.30
N VAL A 712 37.92 3.85 -12.21
CA VAL A 712 36.66 4.39 -11.69
C VAL A 712 36.03 5.27 -12.76
N ARG A 713 34.75 5.01 -13.08
CA ARG A 713 33.92 5.82 -13.97
C ARG A 713 32.71 6.34 -13.22
N VAL A 714 32.54 7.67 -13.19
CA VAL A 714 31.48 8.38 -12.48
C VAL A 714 30.57 9.08 -13.48
N GLN A 715 29.29 8.72 -13.49
CA GLN A 715 28.27 9.31 -14.34
C GLN A 715 27.14 9.86 -13.45
N ALA A 716 26.64 11.05 -13.80
CA ALA A 716 25.52 11.68 -13.12
C ALA A 716 24.80 12.60 -14.11
N PRO A 717 23.46 12.65 -14.10
CA PRO A 717 22.71 13.58 -14.92
C PRO A 717 22.92 15.03 -14.43
N PRO A 718 22.67 16.05 -15.25
CA PRO A 718 22.93 17.46 -14.91
C PRO A 718 22.23 17.96 -13.63
N TRP A 719 21.10 17.35 -13.28
CA TRP A 719 20.33 17.67 -12.09
C TRP A 719 20.88 17.05 -10.80
N ALA A 720 21.81 16.09 -10.88
CA ALA A 720 22.45 15.45 -9.75
C ALA A 720 23.85 16.04 -9.49
N SER A 721 24.11 16.43 -8.25
CA SER A 721 25.42 16.92 -7.85
C SER A 721 26.40 15.78 -7.57
N VAL A 722 27.68 16.01 -7.85
CA VAL A 722 28.80 15.11 -7.54
C VAL A 722 29.85 15.93 -6.79
N ASP A 723 30.30 15.44 -5.63
CA ASP A 723 31.23 16.17 -4.77
C ASP A 723 32.46 15.33 -4.39
N ARG A 724 32.26 14.12 -3.87
CA ARG A 724 33.32 13.39 -3.15
C ARG A 724 33.43 11.93 -3.55
N LEU A 725 34.66 11.50 -3.86
CA LEU A 725 35.04 10.10 -4.04
C LEU A 725 35.61 9.54 -2.74
N ARG A 726 35.07 8.41 -2.29
CA ARG A 726 35.62 7.58 -1.23
C ARG A 726 35.90 6.17 -1.75
N VAL A 727 37.13 5.70 -1.60
CA VAL A 727 37.50 4.32 -1.91
C VAL A 727 37.88 3.62 -0.61
N TYR A 728 37.11 2.58 -0.28
CA TYR A 728 37.28 1.78 0.92
C TYR A 728 38.12 0.55 0.60
N ALA A 729 39.23 0.36 1.31
CA ALA A 729 39.96 -0.90 1.35
C ALA A 729 39.57 -1.63 2.64
N GLY A 730 38.79 -2.70 2.50
CA GLY A 730 38.15 -3.35 3.64
C GLY A 730 37.16 -2.41 4.33
N ARG A 731 37.49 -1.99 5.55
CA ARG A 731 36.63 -1.12 6.38
C ARG A 731 37.05 0.35 6.38
N GLU A 732 38.23 0.66 5.83
CA GLU A 732 38.82 1.99 5.91
C GLU A 732 38.74 2.69 4.56
N ALA A 733 38.26 3.94 4.55
CA ALA A 733 38.42 4.81 3.39
C ALA A 733 39.90 5.20 3.25
N THR A 734 40.61 4.61 2.28
CA THR A 734 42.04 4.87 2.03
C THR A 734 42.25 5.96 0.99
N VAL A 735 41.22 6.24 0.18
CA VAL A 735 41.13 7.43 -0.68
C VAL A 735 39.87 8.20 -0.29
N ASP A 736 40.03 9.51 -0.03
CA ASP A 736 38.93 10.44 0.20
C ASP A 736 39.31 11.80 -0.39
N ARG A 737 38.67 12.20 -1.50
CA ARG A 737 38.95 13.44 -2.21
C ARG A 737 37.77 13.92 -3.04
N ALA A 738 37.82 15.17 -3.48
CA ALA A 738 36.85 15.69 -4.44
C ALA A 738 36.93 14.95 -5.79
N ILE A 739 35.78 14.82 -6.45
CA ILE A 739 35.64 14.27 -7.80
C ILE A 739 34.56 15.04 -8.57
N ALA A 740 34.63 15.02 -9.90
CA ALA A 740 33.66 15.66 -10.77
C ALA A 740 32.77 14.62 -11.47
N ALA A 741 31.56 15.04 -11.86
CA ALA A 741 30.74 14.26 -12.79
C ALA A 741 31.49 14.04 -14.11
N GLY A 742 31.38 12.83 -14.68
CA GLY A 742 32.09 12.43 -15.90
C GLY A 742 33.54 12.02 -15.68
N ALA A 743 34.00 11.89 -14.43
CA ALA A 743 35.34 11.39 -14.14
C ALA A 743 35.50 9.94 -14.65
N ASP A 744 36.61 9.70 -15.34
CA ASP A 744 37.03 8.42 -15.89
C ASP A 744 38.56 8.33 -15.68
N GLU A 745 38.96 7.73 -14.55
CA GLU A 745 40.35 7.77 -14.08
C GLU A 745 40.76 6.49 -13.37
N VAL A 746 42.07 6.19 -13.36
CA VAL A 746 42.64 5.12 -12.55
C VAL A 746 43.11 5.71 -11.22
N VAL A 747 42.66 5.10 -10.12
CA VAL A 747 43.01 5.47 -8.75
C VAL A 747 43.88 4.36 -8.17
N ASP A 748 45.08 4.70 -7.71
CA ASP A 748 45.92 3.79 -6.93
C ASP A 748 45.38 3.71 -5.50
N VAL A 749 44.83 2.55 -5.12
CA VAL A 749 44.17 2.33 -3.83
C VAL A 749 45.11 1.61 -2.87
N PRO A 750 45.52 2.22 -1.75
CA PRO A 750 46.25 1.51 -0.70
C PRO A 750 45.37 0.43 -0.07
N LEU A 751 45.87 -0.81 -0.02
CA LEU A 751 45.12 -1.98 0.43
C LEU A 751 45.12 -2.14 1.95
N ARG A 752 46.23 -1.84 2.62
CA ARG A 752 46.37 -2.02 4.08
C ARG A 752 45.99 -3.45 4.54
N GLY A 753 46.30 -4.44 3.71
CA GLY A 753 45.94 -5.85 3.96
C GLY A 753 44.47 -6.22 3.75
N ALA A 754 43.65 -5.33 3.17
CA ALA A 754 42.28 -5.64 2.78
C ALA A 754 42.22 -6.71 1.68
N SER A 755 41.13 -7.48 1.67
CA SER A 755 40.82 -8.50 0.66
C SER A 755 39.83 -8.01 -0.41
N PHE A 756 39.36 -6.77 -0.29
CA PHE A 756 38.44 -6.16 -1.25
C PHE A 756 38.52 -4.63 -1.23
N VAL A 757 38.01 -4.02 -2.30
CA VAL A 757 37.83 -2.57 -2.45
C VAL A 757 36.38 -2.23 -2.80
N VAL A 758 35.82 -1.17 -2.22
CA VAL A 758 34.50 -0.62 -2.57
C VAL A 758 34.65 0.86 -2.93
N VAL A 759 34.06 1.28 -4.05
CA VAL A 759 34.06 2.67 -4.49
C VAL A 759 32.70 3.29 -4.20
N ARG A 760 32.72 4.47 -3.57
CA ARG A 760 31.54 5.28 -3.29
C ARG A 760 31.77 6.71 -3.76
N VAL A 761 30.72 7.28 -4.35
CA VAL A 761 30.68 8.69 -4.72
C VAL A 761 29.45 9.31 -4.09
N ASP A 762 29.64 10.48 -3.49
CA ASP A 762 28.56 11.26 -2.87
C ASP A 762 28.43 12.61 -3.58
N GLY A 763 27.20 13.08 -3.67
CA GLY A 763 26.81 14.41 -4.08
C GLY A 763 26.84 15.41 -2.92
N GLY A 764 26.54 16.66 -3.25
CA GLY A 764 26.37 17.72 -2.26
C GLY A 764 24.94 17.74 -1.66
N PRO A 765 24.74 18.51 -0.58
CA PRO A 765 23.49 18.58 0.18
C PRO A 765 22.33 19.31 -0.54
N ALA A 766 22.49 19.61 -1.84
CA ALA A 766 21.49 20.37 -2.59
C ALA A 766 20.29 19.48 -2.94
N PRO A 767 19.05 19.93 -2.70
CA PRO A 767 17.87 19.25 -3.21
C PRO A 767 17.94 19.13 -4.72
N THR A 768 17.53 17.97 -5.25
CA THR A 768 17.41 17.77 -6.70
C THR A 768 15.94 17.92 -7.12
N PRO A 769 15.65 18.27 -8.38
CA PRO A 769 14.28 18.32 -8.86
C PRO A 769 13.60 16.94 -8.98
N ILE A 770 14.36 15.83 -8.85
CA ILE A 770 13.85 14.48 -9.10
C ILE A 770 13.72 13.61 -7.86
N GLN A 771 14.63 13.76 -6.89
CA GLN A 771 14.74 12.93 -5.69
C GLN A 771 14.93 13.78 -4.43
N HIS A 772 14.49 13.24 -3.30
CA HIS A 772 14.39 13.96 -2.02
C HIS A 772 15.59 13.76 -1.08
N PHE A 773 16.66 13.12 -1.56
CA PHE A 773 17.89 12.88 -0.79
C PHE A 773 19.14 13.20 -1.61
N GLU A 774 20.27 13.31 -0.89
CA GLU A 774 21.58 13.62 -1.47
C GLU A 774 21.99 12.56 -2.51
N PRO A 775 22.48 12.97 -3.69
CA PRO A 775 22.90 12.01 -4.68
C PRO A 775 24.03 11.12 -4.17
N MET A 776 24.02 9.83 -4.52
CA MET A 776 25.10 8.91 -4.18
C MET A 776 25.15 7.73 -5.15
N GLY A 777 26.31 7.07 -5.20
CA GLY A 777 26.51 5.84 -5.95
C GLY A 777 27.58 4.98 -5.27
N VAL A 778 27.38 3.66 -5.27
CA VAL A 778 28.30 2.71 -4.64
C VAL A 778 28.45 1.46 -5.50
N THR A 779 29.68 0.99 -5.68
CA THR A 779 29.98 -0.24 -6.43
C THR A 779 29.94 -1.48 -5.53
N HIS A 780 29.65 -2.63 -6.12
CA HIS A 780 29.95 -3.92 -5.49
C HIS A 780 31.43 -4.02 -5.08
N PRO A 781 31.79 -4.91 -4.13
CA PRO A 781 33.17 -5.13 -3.74
C PRO A 781 33.98 -5.75 -4.87
N LEU A 782 35.12 -5.13 -5.17
CA LEU A 782 36.17 -5.67 -6.03
C LEU A 782 37.08 -6.57 -5.19
N TRP A 783 36.98 -7.88 -5.37
CA TRP A 783 37.79 -8.88 -4.65
C TRP A 783 39.22 -8.95 -5.20
N LEU A 784 40.21 -9.11 -4.31
CA LEU A 784 41.65 -9.02 -4.60
C LEU A 784 42.38 -10.37 -4.68
#